data_AF-A0A0A0C0S9-F1
#
_entry.id   AF-A0A0A0C0S9-F1
#
_cell.length_a   1.000
_cell.length_b   1.000
_cell.length_c   1.000
_cell.angle_alpha   90.00
_cell.angle_beta   90.00
_cell.angle_gamma   90.00
#
_symmetry.space_group_name_H-M   'P 1'
#
loop_
_entity.id
_entity.type
_entity.pdbx_description
1 polymer ?
#
loop_
_entity_poly.entity_id
_entity_poly.type
_entity_poly.pdbx_seq_one_letter_code
_entity_poly.pdbx_strand_id
1 'polypeptide(L)'
;MPDERSLFPVVMRGYDRTLVDQRLQQLEKQLADTRRQVEQLDSKAMQVAGELSEAHRQLREAERPTYSGLGSRIEQLLRSAEEQSSDVVAQANAQAGDATARAKLAAEQMRARAENEVAELLATARREAEDLRASAATESESTITGAHRRAEELVGSAEREAARISSAIRTEESERRTTLERELGTLRATIERETTELRVRTEQETTELRTRTQKEVTAARTEAEEYAHDLRSSAEADTTELRRTTEQETSTLRADAEQYAARLRSEAENETAELRRTTAEEVAALRSATQEHAAAVRAEAEREARAVLQRAEADGAAVRAEADTYAGFVRATADREVTELRSTAAQEAARAKDELAQELSVTRGDAEAYVAELRETAERETTELRQTTQRETAHLREVTERETTELRQVTERETAELRQTTEREAAALLDRSRQEADKVLTEARRAAAEATTTASSEAEAIRAEVRDLRAEAEIEIAARREAAEKADTERHERAKAETERLVADSEAHAHEAEQRVAAALQQAEKIRRDSDAHAKDLLSNARRNADRVLAEAREHAEKALSEALTEAERERTTAQRQVEDLNRQRESITSYLDELRNLLGNDPVPTRVTLQKAEDAEARFAAATDDDHPAPETQNHGPQPGSGTPTAPTDTAPTTTSTEITGAETADAPGADTSPAPGEAPRQTESTKDAATHAAPPEANGATSTGKQARPKKTPTGSKPRT
;
A
#
# COMPACT_ATOMS: atom_id res chain seq x y z
N MET A 1 40.59 55.85 98.98
CA MET A 1 41.64 56.17 97.99
C MET A 1 41.58 55.15 96.87
N PRO A 2 41.57 55.55 95.60
CA PRO A 2 41.91 54.65 94.50
C PRO A 2 43.44 54.56 94.36
N ASP A 3 44.00 53.35 94.39
CA ASP A 3 45.43 53.13 94.14
C ASP A 3 45.63 52.39 92.80
N GLU A 4 45.53 53.14 91.70
CA GLU A 4 45.96 52.67 90.39
C GLU A 4 47.48 52.58 90.33
N ARG A 5 48.03 51.42 90.70
CA ARG A 5 49.43 51.07 90.43
C ARG A 5 49.51 49.63 89.94
N SER A 6 49.89 49.45 88.68
CA SER A 6 50.18 48.14 88.10
C SER A 6 51.40 47.53 88.81
N LEU A 7 51.15 46.72 89.85
CA LEU A 7 52.19 46.16 90.73
C LEU A 7 53.21 45.23 90.04
N PHE A 8 52.94 44.84 88.79
CA PHE A 8 53.78 43.93 88.01
C PHE A 8 54.01 44.51 86.60
N PRO A 9 55.27 44.69 86.16
CA PRO A 9 55.55 45.03 84.77
C PRO A 9 55.17 43.87 83.86
N VAL A 10 54.43 44.17 82.80
CA VAL A 10 54.04 43.20 81.75
C VAL A 10 55.14 43.16 80.70
N VAL A 11 55.70 41.98 80.47
CA VAL A 11 56.62 41.68 79.37
C VAL A 11 55.83 41.14 78.18
N MET A 12 56.42 41.08 76.99
CA MET A 12 55.77 40.71 75.71
C MET A 12 54.93 39.40 75.68
N ARG A 13 55.02 38.52 76.70
CA ARG A 13 54.16 37.32 76.85
C ARG A 13 53.63 37.10 78.28
N GLY A 14 53.37 38.19 79.02
CA GLY A 14 52.76 38.16 80.36
C GLY A 14 53.62 38.84 81.43
N TYR A 15 53.18 38.74 82.69
CA TYR A 15 53.94 39.25 83.84
C TYR A 15 55.27 38.52 84.01
N ASP A 16 56.31 39.21 84.48
CA ASP A 16 57.57 38.55 84.85
C ASP A 16 57.33 37.59 86.02
N ARG A 17 57.38 36.29 85.73
CA ARG A 17 57.14 35.25 86.73
C ARG A 17 58.09 35.32 87.92
N THR A 18 59.33 35.78 87.77
CA THR A 18 60.26 35.86 88.90
C THR A 18 59.89 36.99 89.87
N LEU A 19 59.41 38.13 89.36
CA LEU A 19 58.88 39.22 90.18
C LEU A 19 57.51 38.88 90.77
N VAL A 20 56.67 38.13 90.05
CA VAL A 20 55.39 37.62 90.58
C VAL A 20 55.63 36.56 91.66
N ASP A 21 56.51 35.59 91.45
CA ASP A 21 56.84 34.54 92.43
C ASP A 21 57.52 35.16 93.68
N GLN A 22 58.38 36.18 93.53
CA GLN A 22 58.93 36.94 94.67
C GLN A 22 57.86 37.74 95.42
N ARG A 23 56.93 38.41 94.72
CA ARG A 23 55.85 39.15 95.37
C ARG A 23 54.81 38.22 95.99
N LEU A 24 54.58 37.04 95.42
CA LEU A 24 53.81 35.95 96.03
C LEU A 24 54.48 35.49 97.31
N GLN A 25 55.78 35.15 97.32
CA GLN A 25 56.51 34.82 98.55
C GLN A 25 56.50 35.95 99.58
N GLN A 26 56.57 37.21 99.14
CA GLN A 26 56.44 38.36 100.04
C GLN A 26 55.03 38.49 100.61
N LEU A 27 53.98 38.26 99.80
CA LEU A 27 52.59 38.27 100.23
C LEU A 27 52.25 37.06 101.11
N GLU A 28 52.76 35.87 100.81
CA GLU A 28 52.67 34.66 101.63
C GLU A 28 53.37 34.86 102.97
N LYS A 29 54.55 35.49 102.98
CA LYS A 29 55.23 35.86 104.22
C LYS A 29 54.45 36.93 104.99
N GLN A 30 53.96 37.98 104.31
CA GLN A 30 53.09 38.98 104.93
C GLN A 30 51.80 38.34 105.48
N LEU A 31 51.26 37.32 104.83
CA LEU A 31 50.05 36.59 105.22
C LEU A 31 50.32 35.57 106.34
N ALA A 32 51.52 34.99 106.39
CA ALA A 32 51.99 34.16 107.51
C ALA A 32 52.31 35.02 108.75
N ASP A 33 52.91 36.18 108.56
CA ASP A 33 53.21 37.12 109.65
C ASP A 33 51.96 37.86 110.13
N THR A 34 50.98 38.17 109.27
CA THR A 34 49.64 38.62 109.72
C THR A 34 48.83 37.48 110.33
N ARG A 35 48.91 36.23 109.85
CA ARG A 35 48.33 35.07 110.57
C ARG A 35 48.93 34.91 111.95
N ARG A 36 50.25 35.04 112.11
CA ARG A 36 50.90 35.06 113.43
C ARG A 36 50.50 36.26 114.27
N GLN A 37 50.27 37.44 113.68
CA GLN A 37 49.71 38.56 114.40
C GLN A 37 48.26 38.32 114.80
N VAL A 38 47.45 37.65 113.98
CA VAL A 38 46.08 37.22 114.34
C VAL A 38 46.14 36.15 115.43
N GLU A 39 46.99 35.13 115.35
CA GLU A 39 47.21 34.15 116.43
C GLU A 39 47.74 34.82 117.71
N GLN A 40 48.60 35.82 117.62
CA GLN A 40 49.05 36.63 118.76
C GLN A 40 47.98 37.60 119.28
N LEU A 41 47.05 38.06 118.45
CA LEU A 41 45.93 38.90 118.84
C LEU A 41 44.76 38.08 119.37
N ASP A 42 44.55 36.85 118.90
CA ASP A 42 43.56 35.88 119.38
C ASP A 42 44.03 35.24 120.69
N SER A 43 45.32 34.86 120.80
CA SER A 43 45.87 34.45 122.09
C SER A 43 45.90 35.61 123.08
N LYS A 44 46.21 36.85 122.66
CA LYS A 44 45.99 38.04 123.51
C LYS A 44 44.52 38.35 123.75
N ALA A 45 43.59 38.05 122.85
CA ALA A 45 42.17 38.28 123.07
C ALA A 45 41.59 37.22 124.01
N MET A 46 42.07 35.97 123.97
CA MET A 46 41.78 34.94 124.97
C MET A 46 42.45 35.25 126.31
N GLN A 47 43.67 35.80 126.30
CA GLN A 47 44.38 36.18 127.53
C GLN A 47 43.73 37.41 128.16
N VAL A 48 43.39 38.44 127.38
CA VAL A 48 42.62 39.61 127.83
C VAL A 48 41.18 39.25 128.15
N ALA A 49 40.53 38.30 127.48
CA ALA A 49 39.21 37.80 127.89
C ALA A 49 39.30 36.94 129.16
N GLY A 50 40.42 36.25 129.39
CA GLY A 50 40.74 35.56 130.63
C GLY A 50 40.94 36.57 131.76
N GLU A 51 41.84 37.52 131.60
CA GLU A 51 42.10 38.64 132.52
C GLU A 51 40.84 39.49 132.73
N LEU A 52 39.99 39.70 131.72
CA LEU A 52 38.73 40.44 131.84
C LEU A 52 37.62 39.58 132.46
N SER A 53 37.64 38.26 132.32
CA SER A 53 36.72 37.35 133.03
C SER A 53 37.12 37.17 134.49
N GLU A 54 38.42 37.11 134.78
CA GLU A 54 38.97 37.14 136.15
C GLU A 54 38.80 38.52 136.78
N ALA A 55 39.01 39.61 136.04
CA ALA A 55 38.69 40.95 136.51
C ALA A 55 37.19 41.12 136.73
N HIS A 56 36.30 40.60 135.86
CA HIS A 56 34.86 40.55 136.16
C HIS A 56 34.52 39.56 137.28
N ARG A 57 35.36 38.57 137.61
CA ARG A 57 35.16 37.72 138.79
C ARG A 57 35.54 38.49 140.07
N GLN A 58 36.67 39.17 140.07
CA GLN A 58 37.10 40.08 141.13
C GLN A 58 36.13 41.27 141.29
N LEU A 59 35.59 41.80 140.19
CA LEU A 59 34.54 42.83 140.19
C LEU A 59 33.26 42.25 140.80
N ARG A 60 32.78 41.08 140.37
CA ARG A 60 31.63 40.40 141.00
C ARG A 60 31.88 39.90 142.44
N GLU A 61 33.14 39.83 142.88
CA GLU A 61 33.52 39.57 144.28
C GLU A 61 33.61 40.88 145.10
N ALA A 62 33.84 42.04 144.48
CA ALA A 62 33.89 43.37 145.11
C ALA A 62 32.53 44.11 145.08
N GLU A 63 31.79 43.99 143.99
CA GLU A 63 30.40 44.45 143.77
C GLU A 63 29.37 43.49 144.39
N ARG A 64 29.83 42.39 144.99
CA ARG A 64 29.08 41.67 146.03
C ARG A 64 29.60 42.06 147.42
N PRO A 65 29.09 43.13 148.04
CA PRO A 65 29.03 43.17 149.49
C PRO A 65 28.36 41.87 149.94
N THR A 66 29.06 41.03 150.68
CA THR A 66 28.48 39.76 151.14
C THR A 66 27.51 40.09 152.27
N TYR A 67 26.23 40.31 151.94
CA TYR A 67 25.14 40.59 152.88
C TYR A 67 24.79 39.39 153.80
N SER A 68 25.75 38.50 154.08
CA SER A 68 25.61 37.32 154.95
C SER A 68 25.34 37.65 156.42
N GLY A 69 25.43 38.94 156.80
CA GLY A 69 24.96 39.47 158.09
C GLY A 69 23.55 40.07 158.08
N LEU A 70 22.82 40.07 156.95
CA LEU A 70 21.59 40.83 156.74
C LEU A 70 20.44 39.98 156.13
N GLY A 71 20.04 38.93 156.85
CA GLY A 71 18.72 38.29 156.71
C GLY A 71 18.48 37.46 155.44
N SER A 72 18.46 36.13 155.60
CA SER A 72 18.32 35.14 154.52
C SER A 72 17.08 35.26 153.60
N ARG A 73 16.07 36.05 153.99
CA ARG A 73 14.85 36.26 153.20
C ARG A 73 15.00 37.32 152.09
N ILE A 74 15.98 38.21 152.19
CA ILE A 74 16.17 39.33 151.25
C ILE A 74 16.98 38.89 150.02
N GLU A 75 18.04 38.10 150.20
CA GLU A 75 18.82 37.53 149.09
C GLU A 75 17.94 36.70 148.13
N GLN A 76 16.97 35.95 148.68
CA GLN A 76 16.06 35.13 147.89
C GLN A 76 15.10 35.96 147.02
N LEU A 77 14.67 37.14 147.49
CA LEU A 77 13.85 38.08 146.69
C LEU A 77 14.65 38.67 145.53
N LEU A 78 15.87 39.15 145.79
CA LEU A 78 16.72 39.77 144.76
C LEU A 78 17.14 38.75 143.68
N ARG A 79 17.45 37.50 144.07
CA ARG A 79 17.72 36.41 143.12
C ARG A 79 16.49 36.03 142.29
N SER A 80 15.30 35.96 142.92
CA SER A 80 14.05 35.68 142.21
C SER A 80 13.76 36.70 141.12
N ALA A 81 13.97 37.99 141.39
CA ALA A 81 13.74 39.04 140.39
C ALA A 81 14.73 38.96 139.21
N GLU A 82 16.00 38.64 139.47
CA GLU A 82 17.02 38.45 138.42
C GLU A 82 16.69 37.25 137.52
N GLU A 83 16.34 36.10 138.13
CA GLU A 83 15.93 34.86 137.46
C GLU A 83 14.67 35.11 136.59
N GLN A 84 13.62 35.71 137.17
CA GLN A 84 12.40 36.09 136.45
C GLN A 84 12.66 37.05 135.29
N SER A 85 13.56 38.03 135.44
CA SER A 85 13.92 38.93 134.34
C SER A 85 14.60 38.18 133.19
N SER A 86 15.45 37.20 133.49
CA SER A 86 16.13 36.38 132.48
C SER A 86 15.16 35.44 131.76
N ASP A 87 14.20 34.85 132.48
CA ASP A 87 13.14 34.01 131.91
C ASP A 87 12.23 34.80 130.98
N VAL A 88 11.84 36.03 131.34
CA VAL A 88 11.04 36.92 130.47
C VAL A 88 11.77 37.24 129.16
N VAL A 89 13.08 37.54 129.20
CA VAL A 89 13.89 37.75 127.98
C VAL A 89 14.01 36.47 127.15
N ALA A 90 14.23 35.32 127.80
CA ALA A 90 14.39 34.04 127.13
C ALA A 90 13.08 33.61 126.45
N GLN A 91 11.95 33.68 127.17
CA GLN A 91 10.63 33.35 126.67
C GLN A 91 10.23 34.27 125.50
N ALA A 92 10.40 35.58 125.63
CA ALA A 92 10.04 36.51 124.55
C ALA A 92 10.93 36.35 123.31
N ASN A 93 12.22 36.01 123.47
CA ASN A 93 13.08 35.69 122.32
C ASN A 93 12.74 34.33 121.68
N ALA A 94 12.28 33.36 122.45
CA ALA A 94 11.75 32.11 121.92
C ALA A 94 10.44 32.34 121.15
N GLN A 95 9.50 33.11 121.71
CA GLN A 95 8.23 33.47 121.06
C GLN A 95 8.45 34.26 119.75
N ALA A 96 9.32 35.27 119.77
CA ALA A 96 9.75 36.02 118.59
C ALA A 96 10.47 35.13 117.54
N GLY A 97 11.26 34.17 118.01
CA GLY A 97 11.91 33.16 117.17
C GLY A 97 10.88 32.26 116.47
N ASP A 98 9.93 31.72 117.23
CA ASP A 98 8.86 30.87 116.73
C ASP A 98 7.90 31.63 115.80
N ALA A 99 7.55 32.88 116.12
CA ALA A 99 6.72 33.74 115.27
C ALA A 99 7.37 33.95 113.90
N THR A 100 8.65 34.36 113.89
CA THR A 100 9.39 34.56 112.63
C THR A 100 9.70 33.25 111.90
N ALA A 101 9.88 32.13 112.60
CA ALA A 101 10.04 30.80 111.99
C ALA A 101 8.73 30.29 111.35
N ARG A 102 7.59 30.41 112.05
CA ARG A 102 6.26 30.11 111.50
C ARG A 102 5.96 30.97 110.27
N ALA A 103 6.28 32.26 110.30
CA ALA A 103 6.08 33.17 109.18
C ALA A 103 6.97 32.86 107.97
N LYS A 104 8.25 32.49 108.19
CA LYS A 104 9.14 31.99 107.11
C LYS A 104 8.60 30.73 106.46
N LEU A 105 8.21 29.74 107.27
CA LEU A 105 7.64 28.49 106.78
C LEU A 105 6.31 28.71 106.05
N ALA A 106 5.47 29.65 106.50
CA ALA A 106 4.26 30.05 105.79
C ALA A 106 4.56 30.78 104.46
N ALA A 107 5.54 31.68 104.44
CA ALA A 107 6.00 32.38 103.25
C ALA A 107 6.60 31.43 102.20
N GLU A 108 7.40 30.46 102.63
CA GLU A 108 7.94 29.38 101.79
C GLU A 108 6.82 28.48 101.26
N GLN A 109 5.84 28.11 102.09
CA GLN A 109 4.68 27.35 101.63
C GLN A 109 3.81 28.14 100.63
N MET A 110 3.60 29.44 100.83
CA MET A 110 2.85 30.26 99.86
C MET A 110 3.59 30.36 98.52
N ARG A 111 4.91 30.58 98.54
CA ARG A 111 5.76 30.59 97.33
C ARG A 111 5.75 29.23 96.64
N ALA A 112 5.96 28.14 97.36
CA ALA A 112 5.94 26.79 96.80
C ALA A 112 4.56 26.40 96.23
N ARG A 113 3.44 26.80 96.85
CA ARG A 113 2.10 26.57 96.30
C ARG A 113 1.93 27.34 94.98
N ALA A 114 2.27 28.62 94.96
CA ALA A 114 2.21 29.45 93.75
C ALA A 114 3.12 28.93 92.64
N GLU A 115 4.33 28.47 92.95
CA GLU A 115 5.26 27.87 91.98
C GLU A 115 4.73 26.56 91.39
N ASN A 116 4.02 25.73 92.18
CA ASN A 116 3.35 24.53 91.67
C ASN A 116 2.12 24.88 90.81
N GLU A 117 1.27 25.81 91.24
CA GLU A 117 0.12 26.30 90.46
C GLU A 117 0.56 26.89 89.12
N VAL A 118 1.64 27.67 89.12
CA VAL A 118 2.31 28.23 87.94
C VAL A 118 2.87 27.13 87.03
N ALA A 119 3.50 26.09 87.60
CA ALA A 119 4.01 24.97 86.82
C ALA A 119 2.87 24.18 86.16
N GLU A 120 1.74 24.00 86.84
CA GLU A 120 0.54 23.36 86.30
C GLU A 120 -0.11 24.20 85.20
N LEU A 121 -0.34 25.50 85.44
CA LEU A 121 -0.93 26.44 84.47
C LEU A 121 -0.06 26.58 83.20
N LEU A 122 1.27 26.57 83.35
CA LEU A 122 2.20 26.54 82.21
C LEU A 122 2.30 25.17 81.54
N ALA A 123 1.92 24.06 82.20
CA ALA A 123 1.89 22.73 81.61
C ALA A 123 0.58 22.46 80.84
N THR A 124 -0.57 22.89 81.36
CA THR A 124 -1.86 22.82 80.65
C THR A 124 -1.83 23.67 79.39
N ALA A 125 -1.42 24.95 79.49
CA ALA A 125 -1.32 25.84 78.34
C ALA A 125 -0.26 25.40 77.29
N ARG A 126 0.71 24.56 77.66
CA ARG A 126 1.61 23.90 76.69
C ARG A 126 0.93 22.75 75.96
N ARG A 127 0.25 21.85 76.70
CA ARG A 127 -0.52 20.75 76.09
C ARG A 127 -1.59 21.29 75.15
N GLU A 128 -2.41 22.24 75.60
CA GLU A 128 -3.43 22.88 74.76
C GLU A 128 -2.83 23.54 73.50
N ALA A 129 -1.65 24.17 73.60
CA ALA A 129 -0.93 24.75 72.47
C ALA A 129 -0.24 23.72 71.55
N GLU A 130 -0.03 22.49 72.02
CA GLU A 130 0.52 21.35 71.26
C GLU A 130 -0.63 20.58 70.58
N ASP A 131 -1.72 20.31 71.30
CA ASP A 131 -2.96 19.69 70.82
C ASP A 131 -3.63 20.53 69.73
N LEU A 132 -3.67 21.87 69.89
CA LEU A 132 -4.18 22.79 68.86
C LEU A 132 -3.32 22.74 67.59
N ARG A 133 -1.99 22.64 67.71
CA ARG A 133 -1.08 22.48 66.56
C ARG A 133 -1.23 21.13 65.88
N ALA A 134 -1.32 20.04 66.66
CA ALA A 134 -1.50 18.69 66.14
C ALA A 134 -2.84 18.55 65.39
N SER A 135 -3.92 19.12 65.96
CA SER A 135 -5.24 19.17 65.32
C SER A 135 -5.18 19.96 64.01
N ALA A 136 -4.62 21.17 64.03
CA ALA A 136 -4.49 22.03 62.85
C ALA A 136 -3.59 21.42 61.76
N ALA A 137 -2.53 20.71 62.14
CA ALA A 137 -1.68 19.97 61.20
C ALA A 137 -2.44 18.81 60.55
N THR A 138 -3.19 18.02 61.33
CA THR A 138 -3.99 16.89 60.83
C THR A 138 -5.12 17.37 59.90
N GLU A 139 -5.81 18.46 60.25
CA GLU A 139 -6.82 19.09 59.39
C GLU A 139 -6.20 19.58 58.07
N SER A 140 -5.05 20.24 58.15
CA SER A 140 -4.29 20.72 56.98
C SER A 140 -3.84 19.59 56.06
N GLU A 141 -3.33 18.49 56.62
CA GLU A 141 -2.91 17.31 55.84
C GLU A 141 -4.10 16.60 55.20
N SER A 142 -5.23 16.49 55.92
CA SER A 142 -6.46 15.88 55.39
C SER A 142 -7.08 16.70 54.25
N THR A 143 -7.06 18.03 54.34
CA THR A 143 -7.59 18.94 53.30
C THR A 143 -6.70 18.95 52.06
N ILE A 144 -5.37 18.97 52.22
CA ILE A 144 -4.41 18.83 51.11
C ILE A 144 -4.57 17.46 50.43
N THR A 145 -4.57 16.36 51.19
CA THR A 145 -4.70 15.00 50.64
C THR A 145 -6.05 14.79 49.94
N GLY A 146 -7.13 15.34 50.51
CA GLY A 146 -8.47 15.31 49.93
C GLY A 146 -8.66 16.23 48.72
N ALA A 147 -7.76 17.18 48.48
CA ALA A 147 -7.71 17.96 47.25
C ALA A 147 -6.90 17.23 46.16
N HIS A 148 -5.71 16.71 46.49
CA HIS A 148 -4.89 15.94 45.56
C HIS A 148 -5.61 14.72 44.99
N ARG A 149 -6.25 13.90 45.83
CA ARG A 149 -6.99 12.72 45.34
C ARG A 149 -8.10 13.09 44.34
N ARG A 150 -8.84 14.17 44.60
CA ARG A 150 -9.87 14.66 43.67
C ARG A 150 -9.28 15.19 42.36
N ALA A 151 -8.09 15.78 42.40
CA ALA A 151 -7.38 16.20 41.21
C ALA A 151 -6.92 14.99 40.38
N GLU A 152 -6.36 13.96 41.01
CA GLU A 152 -5.97 12.69 40.39
C GLU A 152 -7.19 11.95 39.78
N GLU A 153 -8.32 11.93 40.49
CA GLU A 153 -9.58 11.37 40.02
C GLU A 153 -10.09 12.10 38.76
N LEU A 154 -10.06 13.43 38.75
CA LEU A 154 -10.48 14.26 37.61
C LEU A 154 -9.55 14.09 36.40
N VAL A 155 -8.25 14.35 36.56
CA VAL A 155 -7.26 14.22 35.47
C VAL A 155 -7.26 12.81 34.90
N GLY A 156 -7.20 11.78 35.75
CA GLY A 156 -7.25 10.40 35.30
C GLY A 156 -8.57 10.01 34.62
N SER A 157 -9.70 10.67 34.96
CA SER A 157 -10.96 10.45 34.23
C SER A 157 -10.93 11.05 32.82
N ALA A 158 -10.37 12.26 32.67
CA ALA A 158 -10.19 12.93 31.39
C ALA A 158 -9.23 12.17 30.48
N GLU A 159 -8.07 11.73 31.00
CA GLU A 159 -7.12 10.87 30.28
C GLU A 159 -7.77 9.58 29.74
N ARG A 160 -8.62 8.92 30.55
CA ARG A 160 -9.35 7.70 30.16
C ARG A 160 -10.46 7.95 29.14
N GLU A 161 -10.97 9.17 29.02
CA GLU A 161 -11.94 9.56 27.98
C GLU A 161 -11.19 9.88 26.67
N ALA A 162 -10.15 10.71 26.73
CA ALA A 162 -9.31 11.05 25.59
C ALA A 162 -8.66 9.81 24.95
N ALA A 163 -8.21 8.85 25.77
CA ALA A 163 -7.70 7.56 25.30
C ALA A 163 -8.79 6.69 24.63
N ARG A 164 -10.04 6.72 25.14
CA ARG A 164 -11.17 6.00 24.52
C ARG A 164 -11.55 6.60 23.17
N ILE A 165 -11.72 7.92 23.06
CA ILE A 165 -12.00 8.58 21.77
C ILE A 165 -10.85 8.33 20.78
N SER A 166 -9.60 8.50 21.20
CA SER A 166 -8.42 8.23 20.35
C SER A 166 -8.36 6.77 19.85
N SER A 167 -8.80 5.81 20.66
CA SER A 167 -8.88 4.40 20.27
C SER A 167 -10.05 4.12 19.32
N ALA A 168 -11.21 4.73 19.58
CA ALA A 168 -12.39 4.62 18.73
C ALA A 168 -12.12 5.16 17.31
N ILE A 169 -11.59 6.38 17.20
CA ILE A 169 -11.27 7.02 15.91
C ILE A 169 -10.32 6.13 15.08
N ARG A 170 -9.21 5.66 15.66
CA ARG A 170 -8.26 4.75 14.97
C ARG A 170 -8.90 3.44 14.52
N THR A 171 -9.84 2.92 15.30
CA THR A 171 -10.57 1.69 14.96
C THR A 171 -11.49 1.97 13.77
N GLU A 172 -12.32 3.02 13.83
CA GLU A 172 -13.20 3.41 12.73
C GLU A 172 -12.43 3.76 11.44
N GLU A 173 -11.28 4.44 11.53
CA GLU A 173 -10.40 4.72 10.40
C GLU A 173 -9.92 3.42 9.73
N SER A 174 -9.54 2.41 10.53
CA SER A 174 -9.10 1.11 10.01
C SER A 174 -10.25 0.29 9.41
N GLU A 175 -11.45 0.35 10.01
CA GLU A 175 -12.65 -0.33 9.51
C GLU A 175 -13.15 0.31 8.21
N ARG A 176 -13.25 1.65 8.15
CA ARG A 176 -13.61 2.39 6.93
C ARG A 176 -12.60 2.15 5.83
N ARG A 177 -11.30 2.26 6.13
CA ARG A 177 -10.23 2.00 5.15
C ARG A 177 -10.31 0.58 4.58
N THR A 178 -10.41 -0.45 5.43
CA THR A 178 -10.52 -1.83 4.91
C THR A 178 -11.86 -2.09 4.22
N THR A 179 -12.91 -1.34 4.52
CA THR A 179 -14.20 -1.41 3.79
C THR A 179 -14.05 -0.78 2.40
N LEU A 180 -13.48 0.43 2.27
CA LEU A 180 -13.20 1.05 0.99
C LEU A 180 -12.20 0.25 0.14
N GLU A 181 -11.17 -0.34 0.75
CA GLU A 181 -10.24 -1.24 0.04
C GLU A 181 -10.95 -2.50 -0.49
N ARG A 182 -11.95 -3.04 0.24
CA ARG A 182 -12.82 -4.13 -0.25
C ARG A 182 -13.78 -3.67 -1.34
N GLU A 183 -14.45 -2.53 -1.18
CA GLU A 183 -15.41 -1.99 -2.16
C GLU A 183 -14.74 -1.60 -3.47
N LEU A 184 -13.60 -0.92 -3.43
CA LEU A 184 -12.79 -0.65 -4.63
C LEU A 184 -12.22 -1.95 -5.23
N GLY A 185 -11.93 -2.94 -4.40
CA GLY A 185 -11.54 -4.28 -4.85
C GLY A 185 -12.65 -5.02 -5.60
N THR A 186 -13.88 -5.04 -5.08
CA THR A 186 -15.03 -5.65 -5.75
C THR A 186 -15.42 -4.89 -7.00
N LEU A 187 -15.43 -3.56 -6.98
CA LEU A 187 -15.74 -2.75 -8.16
C LEU A 187 -14.72 -2.97 -9.29
N ARG A 188 -13.42 -3.03 -8.97
CA ARG A 188 -12.37 -3.39 -9.94
C ARG A 188 -12.56 -4.81 -10.47
N ALA A 189 -12.82 -5.79 -9.60
CA ALA A 189 -13.04 -7.17 -10.04
C ALA A 189 -14.27 -7.31 -10.97
N THR A 190 -15.35 -6.57 -10.70
CA THR A 190 -16.51 -6.47 -11.60
C THR A 190 -16.16 -5.83 -12.92
N ILE A 191 -15.49 -4.67 -12.92
CA ILE A 191 -15.12 -3.95 -14.15
C ILE A 191 -14.06 -4.70 -14.98
N GLU A 192 -13.10 -5.38 -14.34
CA GLU A 192 -12.14 -6.29 -15.01
C GLU A 192 -12.86 -7.49 -15.62
N ARG A 193 -13.85 -8.06 -14.93
CA ARG A 193 -14.70 -9.13 -15.46
C ARG A 193 -15.53 -8.63 -16.66
N GLU A 194 -16.27 -7.55 -16.52
CA GLU A 194 -17.11 -6.99 -17.59
C GLU A 194 -16.25 -6.57 -18.79
N THR A 195 -15.08 -5.96 -18.56
CA THR A 195 -14.11 -5.64 -19.62
C THR A 195 -13.59 -6.91 -20.32
N THR A 196 -13.33 -8.00 -19.60
CA THR A 196 -12.88 -9.26 -20.21
C THR A 196 -13.99 -10.01 -20.92
N GLU A 197 -15.22 -10.00 -20.40
CA GLU A 197 -16.40 -10.56 -21.08
C GLU A 197 -16.73 -9.77 -22.36
N LEU A 198 -16.72 -8.43 -22.32
CA LEU A 198 -16.85 -7.57 -23.51
C LEU A 198 -15.70 -7.78 -24.50
N ARG A 199 -14.45 -7.93 -24.04
CA ARG A 199 -13.31 -8.18 -24.94
C ARG A 199 -13.41 -9.54 -25.60
N VAL A 200 -13.77 -10.60 -24.87
CA VAL A 200 -13.94 -11.95 -25.44
C VAL A 200 -15.11 -11.96 -26.41
N ARG A 201 -16.24 -11.33 -26.06
CA ARG A 201 -17.40 -11.21 -26.95
C ARG A 201 -17.07 -10.46 -28.23
N THR A 202 -16.36 -9.34 -28.17
CA THR A 202 -15.98 -8.58 -29.37
C THR A 202 -14.85 -9.23 -30.17
N GLU A 203 -13.98 -10.02 -29.53
CA GLU A 203 -13.02 -10.89 -30.22
C GLU A 203 -13.74 -12.04 -30.96
N GLN A 204 -14.83 -12.58 -30.40
CA GLN A 204 -15.74 -13.51 -31.07
C GLN A 204 -16.49 -12.83 -32.23
N GLU A 205 -17.24 -11.76 -31.98
CA GLU A 205 -18.02 -11.04 -33.02
C GLU A 205 -17.13 -10.57 -34.19
N THR A 206 -15.91 -10.08 -33.93
CA THR A 206 -14.99 -9.69 -35.01
C THR A 206 -14.32 -10.87 -35.73
N THR A 207 -14.22 -12.06 -35.11
CA THR A 207 -13.76 -13.28 -35.81
C THR A 207 -14.89 -13.98 -36.57
N GLU A 208 -16.12 -13.93 -36.08
CA GLU A 208 -17.33 -14.36 -36.80
C GLU A 208 -17.56 -13.48 -38.04
N LEU A 209 -17.54 -12.16 -37.90
CA LEU A 209 -17.64 -11.21 -39.01
C LEU A 209 -16.54 -11.48 -40.05
N ARG A 210 -15.28 -11.60 -39.62
CA ARG A 210 -14.14 -11.91 -40.51
C ARG A 210 -14.31 -13.24 -41.24
N THR A 211 -14.68 -14.31 -40.53
CA THR A 211 -14.82 -15.65 -41.15
C THR A 211 -16.06 -15.75 -42.04
N ARG A 212 -17.13 -15.02 -41.72
CA ARG A 212 -18.30 -14.84 -42.58
C ARG A 212 -17.92 -14.11 -43.87
N THR A 213 -17.36 -12.91 -43.78
CA THR A 213 -16.98 -12.15 -44.98
C THR A 213 -15.90 -12.85 -45.79
N GLN A 214 -14.98 -13.59 -45.16
CA GLN A 214 -14.02 -14.42 -45.88
C GLN A 214 -14.72 -15.53 -46.68
N LYS A 215 -15.74 -16.21 -46.11
CA LYS A 215 -16.54 -17.22 -46.82
C LYS A 215 -17.30 -16.61 -48.00
N GLU A 216 -18.01 -15.51 -47.77
CA GLU A 216 -18.79 -14.79 -48.78
C GLU A 216 -17.89 -14.30 -49.93
N VAL A 217 -16.71 -13.74 -49.62
CA VAL A 217 -15.67 -13.36 -50.60
C VAL A 217 -15.13 -14.56 -51.37
N THR A 218 -14.86 -15.70 -50.72
CA THR A 218 -14.41 -16.90 -51.43
C THR A 218 -15.49 -17.47 -52.35
N ALA A 219 -16.74 -17.48 -51.92
CA ALA A 219 -17.87 -18.01 -52.70
C ALA A 219 -18.16 -17.15 -53.94
N ALA A 220 -18.28 -15.82 -53.77
CA ALA A 220 -18.46 -14.89 -54.88
C ALA A 220 -17.27 -14.92 -55.86
N ARG A 221 -16.05 -15.19 -55.37
CA ARG A 221 -14.88 -15.38 -56.23
C ARG A 221 -14.92 -16.72 -56.99
N THR A 222 -15.28 -17.83 -56.36
CA THR A 222 -15.39 -19.12 -57.07
C THR A 222 -16.51 -19.09 -58.10
N GLU A 223 -17.67 -18.51 -57.77
CA GLU A 223 -18.79 -18.31 -58.71
C GLU A 223 -18.38 -17.46 -59.92
N ALA A 224 -17.63 -16.38 -59.70
CA ALA A 224 -17.06 -15.56 -60.78
C ALA A 224 -15.98 -16.28 -61.60
N GLU A 225 -15.16 -17.14 -60.99
CA GLU A 225 -14.13 -17.92 -61.69
C GLU A 225 -14.73 -19.11 -62.47
N GLU A 226 -15.82 -19.71 -61.98
CA GLU A 226 -16.62 -20.75 -62.65
C GLU A 226 -17.39 -20.16 -63.83
N TYR A 227 -18.13 -19.05 -63.65
CA TYR A 227 -18.79 -18.35 -64.76
C TYR A 227 -17.81 -17.90 -65.85
N ALA A 228 -16.64 -17.40 -65.45
CA ALA A 228 -15.55 -17.04 -66.36
C ALA A 228 -14.87 -18.25 -67.03
N HIS A 229 -15.04 -19.47 -66.51
CA HIS A 229 -14.61 -20.70 -67.16
C HIS A 229 -15.66 -21.17 -68.17
N ASP A 230 -16.93 -21.27 -67.75
CA ASP A 230 -18.05 -21.73 -68.59
C ASP A 230 -18.25 -20.84 -69.81
N LEU A 231 -18.16 -19.51 -69.66
CA LEU A 231 -18.25 -18.57 -70.78
C LEU A 231 -17.12 -18.74 -71.81
N ARG A 232 -15.91 -19.09 -71.36
CA ARG A 232 -14.77 -19.40 -72.24
C ARG A 232 -14.93 -20.78 -72.89
N SER A 233 -15.38 -21.77 -72.13
CA SER A 233 -15.65 -23.14 -72.58
C SER A 233 -16.72 -23.16 -73.68
N SER A 234 -17.82 -22.41 -73.50
CA SER A 234 -18.84 -22.23 -74.55
C SER A 234 -18.24 -21.60 -75.80
N ALA A 235 -17.49 -20.50 -75.68
CA ALA A 235 -16.87 -19.85 -76.83
C ALA A 235 -15.83 -20.74 -77.55
N GLU A 236 -15.07 -21.56 -76.82
CA GLU A 236 -14.16 -22.55 -77.41
C GLU A 236 -14.91 -23.68 -78.11
N ALA A 237 -16.09 -24.09 -77.61
CA ALA A 237 -16.98 -25.03 -78.30
C ALA A 237 -17.61 -24.41 -79.56
N ASP A 238 -18.21 -23.22 -79.45
CA ASP A 238 -18.85 -22.49 -80.55
C ASP A 238 -17.87 -22.19 -81.70
N THR A 239 -16.64 -21.80 -81.37
CA THR A 239 -15.60 -21.57 -82.38
C THR A 239 -15.02 -22.86 -82.96
N THR A 240 -15.03 -23.97 -82.21
CA THR A 240 -14.70 -25.30 -82.75
C THR A 240 -15.79 -25.81 -83.70
N GLU A 241 -17.07 -25.60 -83.38
CA GLU A 241 -18.21 -25.86 -84.27
C GLU A 241 -18.10 -25.03 -85.55
N LEU A 242 -17.92 -23.70 -85.45
CA LEU A 242 -17.79 -22.81 -86.61
C LEU A 242 -16.61 -23.19 -87.50
N ARG A 243 -15.49 -23.62 -86.92
CA ARG A 243 -14.35 -24.11 -87.71
C ARG A 243 -14.65 -25.48 -88.35
N ARG A 244 -15.39 -26.36 -87.67
CA ARG A 244 -15.79 -27.68 -88.17
C ARG A 244 -16.77 -27.57 -89.34
N THR A 245 -17.79 -26.71 -89.24
CA THR A 245 -18.76 -26.48 -90.33
C THR A 245 -18.08 -25.88 -91.55
N THR A 246 -17.20 -24.90 -91.37
CA THR A 246 -16.51 -24.25 -92.50
C THR A 246 -15.35 -25.09 -93.07
N GLU A 247 -14.71 -25.95 -92.27
CA GLU A 247 -13.83 -27.00 -92.79
C GLU A 247 -14.62 -28.00 -93.67
N GLN A 248 -15.83 -28.40 -93.23
CA GLN A 248 -16.76 -29.23 -94.00
C GLN A 248 -17.25 -28.55 -95.28
N GLU A 249 -17.72 -27.30 -95.24
CA GLU A 249 -18.19 -26.53 -96.42
C GLU A 249 -17.05 -26.29 -97.42
N THR A 250 -15.85 -25.93 -96.96
CA THR A 250 -14.70 -25.80 -97.87
C THR A 250 -14.20 -27.15 -98.40
N SER A 251 -14.60 -28.29 -97.81
CA SER A 251 -14.35 -29.61 -98.40
C SER A 251 -15.38 -29.98 -99.48
N THR A 252 -16.66 -29.66 -99.28
CA THR A 252 -17.72 -29.93 -100.28
C THR A 252 -17.54 -29.05 -101.51
N LEU A 253 -17.28 -27.75 -101.33
CA LEU A 253 -17.02 -26.83 -102.45
C LEU A 253 -15.84 -27.28 -103.33
N ARG A 254 -14.77 -27.83 -102.72
CA ARG A 254 -13.66 -28.41 -103.49
C ARG A 254 -14.02 -29.74 -104.14
N ALA A 255 -14.73 -30.63 -103.44
CA ALA A 255 -15.15 -31.91 -104.02
C ALA A 255 -16.09 -31.72 -105.22
N ASP A 256 -17.00 -30.75 -105.16
CA ASP A 256 -17.94 -30.44 -106.25
C ASP A 256 -17.21 -29.79 -107.44
N ALA A 257 -16.27 -28.87 -107.18
CA ALA A 257 -15.42 -28.29 -108.22
C ALA A 257 -14.47 -29.31 -108.86
N GLU A 258 -13.89 -30.23 -108.09
CA GLU A 258 -13.05 -31.32 -108.60
C GLU A 258 -13.87 -32.31 -109.44
N GLN A 259 -15.10 -32.64 -109.03
CA GLN A 259 -16.03 -33.46 -109.81
C GLN A 259 -16.43 -32.77 -111.12
N TYR A 260 -16.80 -31.49 -111.09
CA TYR A 260 -17.11 -30.72 -112.30
C TYR A 260 -15.89 -30.62 -113.22
N ALA A 261 -14.71 -30.32 -112.68
CA ALA A 261 -13.48 -30.26 -113.45
C ALA A 261 -13.03 -31.63 -114.00
N ALA A 262 -13.38 -32.74 -113.35
CA ALA A 262 -13.16 -34.09 -113.87
C ALA A 262 -14.17 -34.43 -114.97
N ARG A 263 -15.42 -34.02 -114.81
CA ARG A 263 -16.49 -34.17 -115.81
C ARG A 263 -16.15 -33.44 -117.11
N LEU A 264 -15.81 -32.16 -117.03
CA LEU A 264 -15.45 -31.33 -118.19
C LEU A 264 -14.25 -31.89 -118.97
N ARG A 265 -13.23 -32.39 -118.25
CA ARG A 265 -12.09 -33.08 -118.87
C ARG A 265 -12.50 -34.41 -119.52
N SER A 266 -13.38 -35.20 -118.89
CA SER A 266 -13.91 -36.43 -119.50
C SER A 266 -14.72 -36.14 -120.76
N GLU A 267 -15.59 -35.12 -120.74
CA GLU A 267 -16.40 -34.71 -121.89
C GLU A 267 -15.48 -34.28 -123.07
N ALA A 268 -14.45 -33.46 -122.83
CA ALA A 268 -13.44 -33.12 -123.84
C ALA A 268 -12.48 -34.26 -124.25
N GLU A 269 -12.14 -35.19 -123.35
CA GLU A 269 -11.38 -36.40 -123.70
C GLU A 269 -12.18 -37.29 -124.67
N ASN A 270 -13.50 -37.42 -124.47
CA ASN A 270 -14.39 -38.13 -125.37
C ASN A 270 -14.54 -37.39 -126.71
N GLU A 271 -14.84 -36.09 -126.72
CA GLU A 271 -14.96 -35.30 -127.97
C GLU A 271 -13.66 -35.33 -128.78
N THR A 272 -12.50 -35.16 -128.14
CA THR A 272 -11.22 -35.24 -128.85
C THR A 272 -10.82 -36.68 -129.23
N ALA A 273 -11.45 -37.71 -128.68
CA ALA A 273 -11.33 -39.09 -129.16
C ALA A 273 -12.24 -39.32 -130.37
N GLU A 274 -13.47 -38.82 -130.36
CA GLU A 274 -14.40 -38.90 -131.49
C GLU A 274 -13.88 -38.16 -132.73
N LEU A 275 -13.43 -36.91 -132.59
CA LEU A 275 -12.81 -36.14 -133.68
C LEU A 275 -11.58 -36.82 -134.29
N ARG A 276 -10.81 -37.57 -133.49
CA ARG A 276 -9.68 -38.37 -133.97
C ARG A 276 -10.12 -39.67 -134.62
N ARG A 277 -11.24 -40.26 -134.18
CA ARG A 277 -11.81 -41.47 -134.75
C ARG A 277 -12.42 -41.20 -136.13
N THR A 278 -13.32 -40.21 -136.24
CA THR A 278 -13.97 -39.85 -137.50
C THR A 278 -12.94 -39.48 -138.57
N THR A 279 -11.96 -38.65 -138.23
CA THR A 279 -10.92 -38.27 -139.21
C THR A 279 -9.90 -39.36 -139.48
N ALA A 280 -9.68 -40.33 -138.58
CA ALA A 280 -8.93 -41.54 -138.92
C ALA A 280 -9.71 -42.44 -139.91
N GLU A 281 -11.04 -42.53 -139.75
CA GLU A 281 -11.94 -43.24 -140.67
C GLU A 281 -11.97 -42.56 -142.06
N GLU A 282 -12.11 -41.24 -142.13
CA GLU A 282 -12.06 -40.45 -143.36
C GLU A 282 -10.70 -40.52 -144.06
N VAL A 283 -9.59 -40.37 -143.32
CA VAL A 283 -8.22 -40.52 -143.83
C VAL A 283 -7.95 -41.94 -144.36
N ALA A 284 -8.59 -42.96 -143.78
CA ALA A 284 -8.51 -44.33 -144.29
C ALA A 284 -9.35 -44.51 -145.56
N ALA A 285 -10.59 -43.99 -145.60
CA ALA A 285 -11.48 -44.06 -146.75
C ALA A 285 -10.88 -43.38 -147.99
N LEU A 286 -10.34 -42.17 -147.85
CA LEU A 286 -9.71 -41.42 -148.94
C LEU A 286 -8.45 -42.12 -149.49
N ARG A 287 -7.72 -42.85 -148.63
CA ARG A 287 -6.59 -43.70 -149.06
C ARG A 287 -7.04 -44.98 -149.75
N SER A 288 -8.16 -45.59 -149.37
CA SER A 288 -8.72 -46.74 -150.09
C SER A 288 -9.17 -46.32 -151.49
N ALA A 289 -9.98 -45.26 -151.57
CA ALA A 289 -10.49 -44.73 -152.83
C ALA A 289 -9.37 -44.39 -153.83
N THR A 290 -8.31 -43.71 -153.39
CA THR A 290 -7.15 -43.41 -154.27
C THR A 290 -6.31 -44.63 -154.62
N GLN A 291 -6.18 -45.63 -153.74
CA GLN A 291 -5.51 -46.90 -154.08
C GLN A 291 -6.30 -47.71 -155.12
N GLU A 292 -7.62 -47.80 -154.96
CA GLU A 292 -8.52 -48.49 -155.89
C GLU A 292 -8.53 -47.82 -157.27
N HIS A 293 -8.66 -46.49 -157.32
CA HIS A 293 -8.61 -45.74 -158.58
C HIS A 293 -7.23 -45.87 -159.27
N ALA A 294 -6.14 -45.80 -158.49
CA ALA A 294 -4.78 -46.00 -158.98
C ALA A 294 -4.48 -47.44 -159.44
N ALA A 295 -5.27 -48.43 -159.02
CA ALA A 295 -5.19 -49.80 -159.53
C ALA A 295 -6.01 -49.96 -160.83
N ALA A 296 -7.19 -49.35 -160.91
CA ALA A 296 -8.05 -49.39 -162.09
C ALA A 296 -7.36 -48.82 -163.34
N VAL A 297 -6.75 -47.64 -163.24
CA VAL A 297 -6.04 -46.98 -164.36
C VAL A 297 -4.89 -47.85 -164.90
N ARG A 298 -4.09 -48.47 -164.01
CA ARG A 298 -3.02 -49.38 -164.43
C ARG A 298 -3.55 -50.66 -165.09
N ALA A 299 -4.65 -51.20 -164.59
CA ALA A 299 -5.30 -52.37 -165.19
C ALA A 299 -5.94 -52.06 -166.56
N GLU A 300 -6.24 -50.80 -166.89
CA GLU A 300 -6.66 -50.34 -168.21
C GLU A 300 -5.49 -50.29 -169.19
N ALA A 301 -4.42 -49.56 -168.85
CA ALA A 301 -3.20 -49.46 -169.66
C ALA A 301 -2.56 -50.83 -169.94
N GLU A 302 -2.60 -51.77 -168.98
CA GLU A 302 -2.16 -53.15 -169.19
C GLU A 302 -3.03 -53.98 -170.15
N ARG A 303 -4.31 -53.63 -170.33
CA ARG A 303 -5.21 -54.34 -171.27
C ARG A 303 -4.97 -53.88 -172.70
N GLU A 304 -4.88 -52.57 -172.93
CA GLU A 304 -4.55 -52.01 -174.25
C GLU A 304 -3.19 -52.52 -174.74
N ALA A 305 -2.19 -52.54 -173.84
CA ALA A 305 -0.85 -53.03 -174.13
C ALA A 305 -0.80 -54.47 -174.68
N ARG A 306 -1.70 -55.34 -174.22
CA ARG A 306 -1.76 -56.75 -174.66
C ARG A 306 -2.47 -56.91 -176.01
N ALA A 307 -3.47 -56.08 -176.29
CA ALA A 307 -4.21 -56.10 -177.55
C ALA A 307 -3.33 -55.72 -178.75
N VAL A 308 -2.42 -54.74 -178.57
CA VAL A 308 -1.45 -54.31 -179.60
C VAL A 308 -0.50 -55.46 -179.97
N LEU A 309 0.08 -56.13 -178.97
CA LEU A 309 1.08 -57.19 -179.18
C LEU A 309 0.51 -58.41 -179.95
N GLN A 310 -0.72 -58.84 -179.65
CA GLN A 310 -1.33 -59.99 -180.33
C GLN A 310 -1.55 -59.75 -181.84
N ARG A 311 -1.72 -58.49 -182.26
CA ARG A 311 -1.91 -58.15 -183.67
C ARG A 311 -0.63 -58.36 -184.48
N ALA A 312 0.52 -58.01 -183.91
CA ALA A 312 1.84 -58.14 -184.53
C ALA A 312 2.33 -59.60 -184.69
N GLU A 313 1.76 -60.56 -183.95
CA GLU A 313 2.12 -61.99 -184.10
C GLU A 313 1.35 -62.68 -185.24
N ALA A 314 0.12 -62.21 -185.56
CA ALA A 314 -0.72 -62.78 -186.61
C ALA A 314 -0.12 -62.57 -188.01
N ASP A 315 0.30 -61.34 -188.33
CA ASP A 315 0.86 -61.00 -189.65
C ASP A 315 2.18 -61.76 -189.93
N GLY A 316 2.96 -62.01 -188.87
CA GLY A 316 4.19 -62.80 -188.93
C GLY A 316 4.00 -64.30 -189.20
N ALA A 317 2.76 -64.82 -189.17
CA ALA A 317 2.44 -66.20 -189.52
C ALA A 317 2.11 -66.38 -191.01
N ALA A 318 1.42 -65.42 -191.62
CA ALA A 318 0.94 -65.51 -193.01
C ALA A 318 2.08 -65.67 -194.03
N VAL A 319 3.13 -64.86 -193.91
CA VAL A 319 4.30 -64.85 -194.83
C VAL A 319 5.07 -66.18 -194.85
N ARG A 320 4.91 -67.04 -193.82
CA ARG A 320 5.53 -68.37 -193.77
C ARG A 320 4.78 -69.45 -194.54
N ALA A 321 3.51 -69.23 -194.91
CA ALA A 321 2.69 -70.25 -195.56
C ALA A 321 2.85 -70.31 -197.10
N GLU A 322 3.25 -69.21 -197.75
CA GLU A 322 3.43 -69.17 -199.22
C GLU A 322 4.78 -69.74 -199.70
N ALA A 323 5.71 -70.02 -198.79
CA ALA A 323 7.09 -70.42 -199.14
C ALA A 323 7.26 -71.91 -199.52
N ASP A 324 6.32 -72.79 -199.15
CA ASP A 324 6.52 -74.26 -199.17
C ASP A 324 5.93 -75.00 -200.40
N THR A 325 5.25 -74.30 -201.34
CA THR A 325 4.42 -74.94 -202.37
C THR A 325 5.01 -75.03 -203.79
N TYR A 326 6.34 -74.86 -203.99
CA TYR A 326 6.96 -74.94 -205.33
C TYR A 326 8.28 -75.74 -205.45
N ALA A 327 8.56 -76.70 -204.56
CA ALA A 327 9.79 -77.51 -204.57
C ALA A 327 9.53 -79.04 -204.70
N GLY A 328 8.91 -79.47 -205.81
CA GLY A 328 8.38 -80.85 -205.95
C GLY A 328 9.01 -81.78 -207.00
N PHE A 329 9.71 -81.27 -208.04
CA PHE A 329 10.21 -82.16 -209.11
C PHE A 329 11.56 -81.73 -209.71
N VAL A 330 12.48 -82.70 -209.81
CA VAL A 330 13.83 -82.67 -210.42
C VAL A 330 14.85 -81.69 -209.80
N ARG A 331 15.75 -82.27 -208.99
CA ARG A 331 17.14 -81.76 -208.83
C ARG A 331 18.01 -82.25 -209.99
N ALA A 332 19.13 -81.54 -210.21
CA ALA A 332 20.12 -81.68 -211.28
C ALA A 332 19.69 -81.04 -212.61
N THR A 333 20.40 -80.04 -213.15
CA THR A 333 21.80 -79.63 -212.88
C THR A 333 21.93 -78.57 -211.76
N ALA A 334 23.12 -78.44 -211.14
CA ALA A 334 23.29 -77.79 -209.83
C ALA A 334 23.90 -76.37 -209.84
N ASP A 335 23.51 -75.61 -208.81
CA ASP A 335 24.21 -74.53 -208.11
C ASP A 335 24.79 -73.32 -208.89
N ARG A 336 24.09 -72.18 -208.79
CA ARG A 336 24.77 -70.89 -208.56
C ARG A 336 23.99 -69.72 -207.92
N GLU A 337 22.66 -69.71 -207.87
CA GLU A 337 21.89 -68.50 -207.51
C GLU A 337 20.79 -68.71 -206.42
N VAL A 338 21.18 -69.04 -205.18
CA VAL A 338 20.21 -69.17 -204.06
C VAL A 338 20.74 -68.55 -202.75
N THR A 339 21.00 -67.23 -202.74
CA THR A 339 21.38 -66.52 -201.50
C THR A 339 20.80 -65.11 -201.41
N GLU A 340 20.78 -64.34 -202.51
CA GLU A 340 20.46 -62.90 -202.44
C GLU A 340 18.97 -62.58 -202.21
N LEU A 341 18.05 -63.48 -202.55
CA LEU A 341 16.60 -63.27 -202.35
C LEU A 341 16.08 -63.62 -200.93
N ARG A 342 16.96 -63.99 -199.98
CA ARG A 342 16.58 -64.29 -198.59
C ARG A 342 16.89 -63.19 -197.56
N SER A 343 17.68 -62.18 -197.92
CA SER A 343 18.13 -61.14 -196.98
C SER A 343 17.13 -59.98 -196.83
N THR A 344 16.45 -59.58 -197.91
CA THR A 344 15.52 -58.43 -197.95
C THR A 344 14.28 -58.66 -197.09
N ALA A 345 13.58 -59.78 -197.27
CA ALA A 345 12.34 -60.11 -196.55
C ALA A 345 12.50 -60.17 -195.01
N ALA A 346 13.73 -60.35 -194.51
CA ALA A 346 14.01 -60.37 -193.07
C ALA A 346 14.14 -58.96 -192.44
N GLN A 347 14.44 -57.92 -193.24
CA GLN A 347 14.71 -56.57 -192.71
C GLN A 347 13.43 -55.75 -192.51
N GLU A 348 12.40 -55.96 -193.33
CA GLU A 348 11.14 -55.21 -193.25
C GLU A 348 10.32 -55.63 -192.01
N ALA A 349 10.33 -56.93 -191.67
CA ALA A 349 9.67 -57.47 -190.48
C ALA A 349 10.27 -57.01 -189.14
N ALA A 350 11.48 -56.42 -189.13
CA ALA A 350 12.09 -55.86 -187.93
C ALA A 350 11.51 -54.47 -187.60
N ARG A 351 11.46 -53.57 -188.59
CA ARG A 351 11.07 -52.15 -188.39
C ARG A 351 9.68 -51.98 -187.79
N ALA A 352 8.72 -52.78 -188.24
CA ALA A 352 7.34 -52.74 -187.74
C ALA A 352 7.19 -53.10 -186.25
N LYS A 353 8.19 -53.75 -185.63
CA LYS A 353 8.16 -54.07 -184.19
C LYS A 353 8.67 -52.94 -183.31
N ASP A 354 9.63 -52.15 -183.79
CA ASP A 354 10.25 -51.09 -183.00
C ASP A 354 9.29 -49.89 -182.82
N GLU A 355 8.52 -49.54 -183.85
CA GLU A 355 7.50 -48.47 -183.80
C GLU A 355 6.39 -48.80 -182.78
N LEU A 356 5.84 -50.02 -182.82
CA LEU A 356 4.81 -50.49 -181.88
C LEU A 356 5.29 -50.54 -180.42
N ALA A 357 6.59 -50.78 -180.19
CA ALA A 357 7.17 -50.75 -178.85
C ALA A 357 7.26 -49.32 -178.28
N GLN A 358 7.33 -48.30 -179.15
CA GLN A 358 7.50 -46.92 -178.73
C GLN A 358 6.18 -46.27 -178.29
N GLU A 359 5.08 -46.50 -179.01
CA GLU A 359 3.73 -46.06 -178.59
C GLU A 359 3.35 -46.64 -177.21
N LEU A 360 3.69 -47.91 -177.00
CA LEU A 360 3.53 -48.67 -175.76
C LEU A 360 4.25 -48.08 -174.53
N SER A 361 5.25 -47.22 -174.74
CA SER A 361 5.97 -46.54 -173.67
C SER A 361 5.33 -45.21 -173.28
N VAL A 362 4.60 -44.55 -174.18
CA VAL A 362 3.99 -43.24 -173.93
C VAL A 362 2.77 -43.39 -173.04
N THR A 363 1.83 -44.27 -173.42
CA THR A 363 0.58 -44.50 -172.67
C THR A 363 0.80 -44.96 -171.23
N ARG A 364 1.91 -45.66 -170.95
CA ARG A 364 2.33 -46.01 -169.59
C ARG A 364 2.82 -44.81 -168.78
N GLY A 365 3.61 -43.92 -169.39
CA GLY A 365 4.10 -42.71 -168.74
C GLY A 365 2.96 -41.77 -168.31
N ASP A 366 1.99 -41.57 -169.20
CA ASP A 366 0.81 -40.73 -168.93
C ASP A 366 -0.05 -41.32 -167.79
N ALA A 367 -0.25 -42.64 -167.79
CA ALA A 367 -0.98 -43.36 -166.74
C ALA A 367 -0.27 -43.32 -165.37
N GLU A 368 1.07 -43.37 -165.33
CA GLU A 368 1.84 -43.25 -164.09
C GLU A 368 1.85 -41.82 -163.55
N ALA A 369 1.88 -40.81 -164.42
CA ALA A 369 1.80 -39.39 -164.04
C ALA A 369 0.46 -39.05 -163.37
N TYR A 370 -0.67 -39.44 -163.96
CA TYR A 370 -2.01 -39.22 -163.39
C TYR A 370 -2.18 -39.91 -162.01
N VAL A 371 -1.59 -41.11 -161.85
CA VAL A 371 -1.57 -41.83 -160.57
C VAL A 371 -0.69 -41.15 -159.52
N ALA A 372 0.32 -40.36 -159.90
CA ALA A 372 1.10 -39.56 -158.97
C ALA A 372 0.33 -38.30 -158.52
N GLU A 373 -0.31 -37.59 -159.44
CA GLU A 373 -1.11 -36.39 -159.14
C GLU A 373 -2.26 -36.70 -158.17
N LEU A 374 -3.01 -37.78 -158.42
CA LEU A 374 -4.12 -38.24 -157.56
C LEU A 374 -3.68 -38.67 -156.15
N ARG A 375 -2.41 -39.06 -155.97
CA ARG A 375 -1.83 -39.32 -154.65
C ARG A 375 -1.46 -38.02 -153.94
N GLU A 376 -0.89 -37.07 -154.66
CA GLU A 376 -0.47 -35.79 -154.10
C GLU A 376 -1.68 -34.97 -153.59
N THR A 377 -2.83 -35.03 -154.28
CA THR A 377 -4.07 -34.41 -153.80
C THR A 377 -4.58 -35.06 -152.50
N ALA A 378 -4.68 -36.39 -152.44
CA ALA A 378 -5.10 -37.09 -151.21
C ALA A 378 -4.08 -36.97 -150.07
N GLU A 379 -2.77 -36.82 -150.35
CA GLU A 379 -1.78 -36.51 -149.31
C GLU A 379 -1.94 -35.09 -148.77
N ARG A 380 -2.31 -34.10 -149.61
CA ARG A 380 -2.71 -32.76 -149.14
C ARG A 380 -3.97 -32.84 -148.28
N GLU A 381 -5.06 -33.40 -148.80
CA GLU A 381 -6.35 -33.50 -148.10
C GLU A 381 -6.25 -34.25 -146.76
N THR A 382 -5.56 -35.41 -146.72
CA THR A 382 -5.33 -36.13 -145.45
C THR A 382 -4.37 -35.43 -144.49
N THR A 383 -3.60 -34.45 -144.96
CA THR A 383 -2.75 -33.59 -144.12
C THR A 383 -3.53 -32.38 -143.60
N GLU A 384 -4.38 -31.77 -144.41
CA GLU A 384 -5.24 -30.64 -144.02
C GLU A 384 -6.28 -31.08 -142.98
N LEU A 385 -6.98 -32.20 -143.21
CA LEU A 385 -7.92 -32.78 -142.25
C LEU A 385 -7.26 -33.12 -140.90
N ARG A 386 -6.01 -33.59 -140.94
CA ARG A 386 -5.19 -33.82 -139.74
C ARG A 386 -4.77 -32.51 -139.05
N GLN A 387 -4.46 -31.45 -139.80
CA GLN A 387 -4.15 -30.15 -139.20
C GLN A 387 -5.37 -29.49 -138.56
N THR A 388 -6.55 -29.59 -139.20
CA THR A 388 -7.81 -29.09 -138.66
C THR A 388 -8.15 -29.76 -137.33
N THR A 389 -8.13 -31.09 -137.27
CA THR A 389 -8.36 -31.82 -136.01
C THR A 389 -7.26 -31.66 -134.97
N GLN A 390 -6.01 -31.41 -135.38
CA GLN A 390 -4.96 -31.01 -134.43
C GLN A 390 -5.25 -29.63 -133.81
N ARG A 391 -5.80 -28.67 -134.59
CA ARG A 391 -6.23 -27.36 -134.07
C ARG A 391 -7.45 -27.47 -133.18
N GLU A 392 -8.49 -28.18 -133.61
CA GLU A 392 -9.73 -28.38 -132.84
C GLU A 392 -9.45 -29.11 -131.53
N THR A 393 -8.68 -30.21 -131.57
CA THR A 393 -8.36 -30.97 -130.35
C THR A 393 -7.25 -30.35 -129.49
N ALA A 394 -6.58 -29.30 -129.96
CA ALA A 394 -5.79 -28.39 -129.13
C ALA A 394 -6.67 -27.31 -128.50
N HIS A 395 -7.61 -26.72 -129.26
CA HIS A 395 -8.52 -25.69 -128.78
C HIS A 395 -9.47 -26.21 -127.69
N LEU A 396 -10.07 -27.40 -127.86
CA LEU A 396 -10.88 -28.04 -126.82
C LEU A 396 -10.10 -28.30 -125.52
N ARG A 397 -8.80 -28.60 -125.63
CA ARG A 397 -7.91 -28.72 -124.45
C ARG A 397 -7.60 -27.38 -123.83
N GLU A 398 -7.25 -26.37 -124.62
CA GLU A 398 -6.97 -25.01 -124.11
C GLU A 398 -8.19 -24.41 -123.40
N VAL A 399 -9.40 -24.58 -123.96
CA VAL A 399 -10.66 -24.15 -123.34
C VAL A 399 -10.92 -24.91 -122.03
N THR A 400 -10.82 -26.23 -122.01
CA THR A 400 -11.10 -27.00 -120.78
C THR A 400 -10.00 -26.88 -119.72
N GLU A 401 -8.73 -26.75 -120.09
CA GLU A 401 -7.64 -26.39 -119.17
C GLU A 401 -7.85 -24.99 -118.58
N ARG A 402 -8.31 -24.02 -119.39
CA ARG A 402 -8.70 -22.68 -118.92
C ARG A 402 -9.88 -22.74 -117.95
N GLU A 403 -11.00 -23.34 -118.33
CA GLU A 403 -12.23 -23.39 -117.52
C GLU A 403 -12.01 -24.15 -116.21
N THR A 404 -11.26 -25.26 -116.23
CA THR A 404 -10.89 -25.96 -114.98
C THR A 404 -9.90 -25.18 -114.12
N THR A 405 -9.12 -24.26 -114.70
CA THR A 405 -8.22 -23.36 -113.96
C THR A 405 -8.98 -22.17 -113.37
N GLU A 406 -9.92 -21.57 -114.11
CA GLU A 406 -10.78 -20.50 -113.62
C GLU A 406 -11.69 -20.99 -112.49
N LEU A 407 -12.30 -22.17 -112.62
CA LEU A 407 -13.10 -22.80 -111.55
C LEU A 407 -12.27 -23.10 -110.29
N ARG A 408 -11.02 -23.54 -110.45
CA ARG A 408 -10.09 -23.71 -109.32
C ARG A 408 -9.77 -22.38 -108.64
N GLN A 409 -9.47 -21.34 -109.40
CA GLN A 409 -9.16 -20.01 -108.84
C GLN A 409 -10.37 -19.40 -108.11
N VAL A 410 -11.59 -19.56 -108.65
CA VAL A 410 -12.82 -19.14 -107.98
C VAL A 410 -13.01 -19.90 -106.67
N THR A 411 -12.94 -21.24 -106.67
CA THR A 411 -13.16 -22.02 -105.45
C THR A 411 -12.01 -21.93 -104.43
N GLU A 412 -10.76 -21.75 -104.85
CA GLU A 412 -9.66 -21.39 -103.97
C GLU A 412 -9.89 -20.03 -103.30
N ARG A 413 -10.39 -19.04 -104.05
CA ARG A 413 -10.75 -17.72 -103.51
C ARG A 413 -11.92 -17.81 -102.53
N GLU A 414 -13.05 -18.40 -102.91
CA GLU A 414 -14.24 -18.52 -102.06
C GLU A 414 -13.92 -19.28 -100.76
N THR A 415 -13.15 -20.37 -100.86
CA THR A 415 -12.72 -21.14 -99.68
C THR A 415 -11.64 -20.45 -98.84
N ALA A 416 -10.95 -19.43 -99.37
CA ALA A 416 -10.07 -18.56 -98.59
C ALA A 416 -10.84 -17.40 -97.93
N GLU A 417 -11.82 -16.81 -98.63
CA GLU A 417 -12.70 -15.76 -98.09
C GLU A 417 -13.55 -16.30 -96.94
N LEU A 418 -14.18 -17.48 -97.10
CA LEU A 418 -14.97 -18.15 -96.06
C LEU A 418 -14.15 -18.49 -94.81
N ARG A 419 -12.88 -18.90 -94.98
CA ARG A 419 -11.96 -19.12 -93.85
C ARG A 419 -11.58 -17.82 -93.18
N GLN A 420 -11.32 -16.76 -93.95
CA GLN A 420 -10.95 -15.46 -93.39
C GLN A 420 -12.12 -14.79 -92.63
N THR A 421 -13.37 -15.00 -93.05
CA THR A 421 -14.53 -14.56 -92.26
C THR A 421 -14.64 -15.35 -90.96
N THR A 422 -14.50 -16.68 -90.99
CA THR A 422 -14.72 -17.49 -89.78
C THR A 422 -13.54 -17.44 -88.80
N GLU A 423 -12.32 -17.21 -89.25
CA GLU A 423 -11.17 -16.84 -88.40
C GLU A 423 -11.42 -15.50 -87.68
N ARG A 424 -11.97 -14.49 -88.37
CA ARG A 424 -12.32 -13.20 -87.76
C ARG A 424 -13.46 -13.33 -86.75
N GLU A 425 -14.50 -14.09 -87.08
CA GLU A 425 -15.65 -14.32 -86.21
C GLU A 425 -15.24 -15.11 -84.97
N ALA A 426 -14.42 -16.15 -85.11
CA ALA A 426 -13.88 -16.91 -83.99
C ALA A 426 -12.99 -16.05 -83.08
N ALA A 427 -12.13 -15.21 -83.64
CA ALA A 427 -11.33 -14.26 -82.86
C ALA A 427 -12.24 -13.25 -82.11
N ALA A 428 -13.26 -12.70 -82.78
CA ALA A 428 -14.18 -11.73 -82.20
C ALA A 428 -15.08 -12.33 -81.09
N LEU A 429 -15.45 -13.61 -81.19
CA LEU A 429 -16.15 -14.33 -80.13
C LEU A 429 -15.23 -14.54 -78.92
N LEU A 430 -14.03 -15.11 -79.12
CA LEU A 430 -13.08 -15.37 -78.04
C LEU A 430 -12.67 -14.08 -77.31
N ASP A 431 -12.41 -12.99 -78.02
CA ASP A 431 -12.04 -11.71 -77.41
C ASP A 431 -13.21 -11.01 -76.70
N ARG A 432 -14.46 -11.24 -77.14
CA ARG A 432 -15.65 -10.80 -76.39
C ARG A 432 -15.79 -11.58 -75.09
N SER A 433 -15.77 -12.91 -75.14
CA SER A 433 -15.89 -13.78 -73.96
C SER A 433 -14.74 -13.57 -72.96
N ARG A 434 -13.53 -13.24 -73.44
CA ARG A 434 -12.42 -12.78 -72.59
C ARG A 434 -12.74 -11.47 -71.87
N GLN A 435 -13.18 -10.44 -72.60
CA GLN A 435 -13.53 -9.14 -72.00
C GLN A 435 -14.70 -9.23 -71.03
N GLU A 436 -15.67 -10.11 -71.27
CA GLU A 436 -16.81 -10.35 -70.38
C GLU A 436 -16.37 -11.11 -69.11
N ALA A 437 -15.57 -12.17 -69.25
CA ALA A 437 -14.97 -12.86 -68.12
C ALA A 437 -14.09 -11.93 -67.25
N ASP A 438 -13.28 -11.07 -67.88
CA ASP A 438 -12.39 -10.16 -67.16
C ASP A 438 -13.14 -9.00 -66.47
N LYS A 439 -14.29 -8.57 -67.00
CA LYS A 439 -15.22 -7.66 -66.30
C LYS A 439 -15.79 -8.32 -65.05
N VAL A 440 -16.39 -9.50 -65.16
CA VAL A 440 -17.00 -10.23 -64.03
C VAL A 440 -15.97 -10.49 -62.93
N LEU A 441 -14.76 -10.92 -63.29
CA LEU A 441 -13.65 -11.10 -62.34
C LEU A 441 -13.19 -9.79 -61.69
N THR A 442 -13.28 -8.66 -62.39
CA THR A 442 -12.93 -7.33 -61.84
C THR A 442 -14.01 -6.80 -60.91
N GLU A 443 -15.28 -7.00 -61.25
CA GLU A 443 -16.44 -6.63 -60.43
C GLU A 443 -16.51 -7.46 -59.15
N ALA A 444 -16.29 -8.77 -59.23
CA ALA A 444 -16.19 -9.66 -58.06
C ALA A 444 -15.02 -9.26 -57.13
N ARG A 445 -13.86 -8.86 -57.69
CA ARG A 445 -12.72 -8.34 -56.91
C ARG A 445 -13.05 -7.01 -56.23
N ARG A 446 -13.79 -6.11 -56.90
CA ARG A 446 -14.24 -4.84 -56.31
C ARG A 446 -15.23 -5.08 -55.16
N ALA A 447 -16.25 -5.89 -55.39
CA ALA A 447 -17.23 -6.26 -54.36
C ALA A 447 -16.58 -6.94 -53.15
N ALA A 448 -15.58 -7.80 -53.39
CA ALA A 448 -14.80 -8.41 -52.31
C ALA A 448 -13.99 -7.38 -51.51
N ALA A 449 -13.32 -6.43 -52.17
CA ALA A 449 -12.58 -5.37 -51.50
C ALA A 449 -13.52 -4.47 -50.65
N GLU A 450 -14.68 -4.11 -51.20
CA GLU A 450 -15.72 -3.35 -50.50
C GLU A 450 -16.23 -4.10 -49.27
N ALA A 451 -16.60 -5.39 -49.41
CA ALA A 451 -17.03 -6.23 -48.28
C ALA A 451 -15.96 -6.34 -47.18
N THR A 452 -14.68 -6.54 -47.53
CA THR A 452 -13.59 -6.54 -46.52
C THR A 452 -13.36 -5.18 -45.87
N THR A 453 -13.60 -4.09 -46.59
CA THR A 453 -13.48 -2.73 -46.05
C THR A 453 -14.58 -2.46 -45.03
N THR A 454 -15.84 -2.72 -45.38
CA THR A 454 -16.99 -2.58 -44.47
C THR A 454 -16.78 -3.40 -43.20
N ALA A 455 -16.47 -4.70 -43.32
CA ALA A 455 -16.21 -5.57 -42.18
C ALA A 455 -15.03 -5.13 -41.31
N SER A 456 -13.99 -4.51 -41.90
CA SER A 456 -12.91 -3.92 -41.11
C SER A 456 -13.35 -2.68 -40.33
N SER A 457 -14.18 -1.82 -40.91
CA SER A 457 -14.71 -0.62 -40.24
C SER A 457 -15.70 -0.95 -39.12
N GLU A 458 -16.55 -1.97 -39.31
CA GLU A 458 -17.44 -2.51 -38.27
C GLU A 458 -16.61 -3.10 -37.11
N ALA A 459 -15.58 -3.88 -37.42
CA ALA A 459 -14.69 -4.44 -36.40
C ALA A 459 -13.87 -3.37 -35.66
N GLU A 460 -13.55 -2.24 -36.28
CA GLU A 460 -12.89 -1.09 -35.62
C GLU A 460 -13.86 -0.27 -34.77
N ALA A 461 -15.12 -0.11 -35.20
CA ALA A 461 -16.18 0.55 -34.43
C ALA A 461 -16.52 -0.23 -33.14
N ILE A 462 -16.71 -1.55 -33.24
CA ILE A 462 -16.93 -2.44 -32.08
C ILE A 462 -15.76 -2.35 -31.08
N ARG A 463 -14.52 -2.24 -31.59
CA ARG A 463 -13.32 -2.02 -30.77
C ARG A 463 -13.16 -0.60 -30.24
N ALA A 464 -13.93 0.38 -30.73
CA ALA A 464 -14.01 1.72 -30.15
C ALA A 464 -14.97 1.74 -28.97
N GLU A 465 -16.18 1.20 -29.16
CA GLU A 465 -17.20 1.09 -28.12
C GLU A 465 -16.67 0.43 -26.83
N VAL A 466 -15.93 -0.69 -26.94
CA VAL A 466 -15.30 -1.36 -25.78
C VAL A 466 -14.19 -0.52 -25.12
N ARG A 467 -13.49 0.35 -25.86
CA ARG A 467 -12.49 1.28 -25.28
C ARG A 467 -13.17 2.42 -24.54
N ASP A 468 -14.27 2.93 -25.09
CA ASP A 468 -14.99 4.08 -24.53
C ASP A 468 -15.77 3.67 -23.28
N LEU A 469 -16.46 2.51 -23.30
CA LEU A 469 -17.09 1.90 -22.11
C LEU A 469 -16.07 1.62 -21.00
N ARG A 470 -14.87 1.12 -21.34
CA ARG A 470 -13.79 0.92 -20.37
C ARG A 470 -13.32 2.25 -19.77
N ALA A 471 -13.18 3.29 -20.58
CA ALA A 471 -12.76 4.62 -20.10
C ALA A 471 -13.81 5.22 -19.15
N GLU A 472 -15.11 5.06 -19.45
CA GLU A 472 -16.21 5.47 -18.57
C GLU A 472 -16.18 4.71 -17.22
N ALA A 473 -15.94 3.39 -17.24
CA ALA A 473 -15.79 2.59 -16.02
C ALA A 473 -14.54 2.96 -15.20
N GLU A 474 -13.41 3.28 -15.84
CA GLU A 474 -12.21 3.80 -15.16
C GLU A 474 -12.46 5.18 -14.52
N ILE A 475 -13.26 6.03 -15.17
CA ILE A 475 -13.71 7.32 -14.62
C ILE A 475 -14.66 7.09 -13.42
N GLU A 476 -15.56 6.10 -13.46
CA GLU A 476 -16.46 5.80 -12.34
C GLU A 476 -15.69 5.28 -11.10
N ILE A 477 -14.67 4.44 -11.30
CA ILE A 477 -13.72 4.03 -10.23
C ILE A 477 -13.06 5.26 -9.61
N ALA A 478 -12.56 6.19 -10.45
CA ALA A 478 -11.89 7.41 -9.97
C ALA A 478 -12.85 8.34 -9.21
N ALA A 479 -14.06 8.54 -9.72
CA ALA A 479 -15.09 9.38 -9.11
C ALA A 479 -15.57 8.82 -7.75
N ARG A 480 -15.83 7.50 -7.65
CA ARG A 480 -16.15 6.86 -6.36
C ARG A 480 -15.00 6.99 -5.36
N ARG A 481 -13.75 6.82 -5.80
CA ARG A 481 -12.57 7.00 -4.95
C ARG A 481 -12.45 8.44 -4.44
N GLU A 482 -12.58 9.44 -5.30
CA GLU A 482 -12.50 10.86 -4.91
C GLU A 482 -13.63 11.23 -3.93
N ALA A 483 -14.85 10.74 -4.17
CA ALA A 483 -15.99 10.96 -3.28
C ALA A 483 -15.78 10.30 -1.90
N ALA A 484 -15.20 9.09 -1.85
CA ALA A 484 -14.87 8.40 -0.61
C ALA A 484 -13.74 9.11 0.16
N GLU A 485 -12.64 9.49 -0.50
CA GLU A 485 -11.54 10.24 0.10
C GLU A 485 -12.03 11.59 0.66
N LYS A 486 -12.90 12.30 -0.07
CA LYS A 486 -13.57 13.52 0.44
C LYS A 486 -14.43 13.23 1.67
N ALA A 487 -15.31 12.24 1.63
CA ALA A 487 -16.20 11.91 2.75
C ALA A 487 -15.43 11.52 4.02
N ASP A 488 -14.31 10.81 3.89
CA ASP A 488 -13.46 10.48 5.03
C ASP A 488 -12.62 11.67 5.52
N THR A 489 -12.15 12.57 4.66
CA THR A 489 -11.54 13.83 5.15
C THR A 489 -12.53 14.70 5.92
N GLU A 490 -13.78 14.85 5.45
CA GLU A 490 -14.81 15.58 6.22
C GLU A 490 -15.09 14.95 7.59
N ARG A 491 -15.10 13.62 7.68
CA ARG A 491 -15.28 12.89 8.95
C ARG A 491 -14.07 13.05 9.86
N HIS A 492 -12.86 12.97 9.32
CA HIS A 492 -11.62 13.13 10.07
C HIS A 492 -11.49 14.55 10.64
N GLU A 493 -11.84 15.60 9.89
CA GLU A 493 -11.89 16.97 10.43
C GLU A 493 -12.99 17.16 11.50
N ARG A 494 -14.15 16.49 11.36
CA ARG A 494 -15.18 16.47 12.43
C ARG A 494 -14.68 15.77 13.69
N ALA A 495 -14.04 14.61 13.55
CA ALA A 495 -13.48 13.83 14.66
C ALA A 495 -12.30 14.54 15.34
N LYS A 496 -11.47 15.28 14.58
CA LYS A 496 -10.49 16.22 15.14
C LYS A 496 -11.17 17.30 15.97
N ALA A 497 -12.15 18.02 15.41
CA ALA A 497 -12.82 19.11 16.13
C ALA A 497 -13.56 18.63 17.41
N GLU A 498 -14.02 17.37 17.44
CA GLU A 498 -14.55 16.72 18.64
C GLU A 498 -13.45 16.34 19.63
N THR A 499 -12.32 15.81 19.15
CA THR A 499 -11.14 15.50 19.99
C THR A 499 -10.51 16.76 20.58
N GLU A 500 -10.37 17.84 19.80
CA GLU A 500 -9.87 19.15 20.23
C GLU A 500 -10.77 19.78 21.28
N ARG A 501 -12.10 19.61 21.16
CA ARG A 501 -13.05 19.98 22.22
C ARG A 501 -12.86 19.16 23.48
N LEU A 502 -12.77 17.82 23.39
CA LEU A 502 -12.54 17.00 24.58
C LEU A 502 -11.18 17.33 25.24
N VAL A 503 -10.14 17.64 24.45
CA VAL A 503 -8.84 18.09 24.98
C VAL A 503 -8.98 19.44 25.69
N ALA A 504 -9.67 20.43 25.10
CA ALA A 504 -9.91 21.71 25.76
C ALA A 504 -10.76 21.57 27.05
N ASP A 505 -11.78 20.71 27.04
CA ASP A 505 -12.56 20.38 28.24
C ASP A 505 -11.70 19.64 29.28
N SER A 506 -10.76 18.79 28.84
CA SER A 506 -9.82 18.08 29.72
C SER A 506 -8.79 19.03 30.35
N GLU A 507 -8.26 19.97 29.58
CA GLU A 507 -7.39 21.06 30.05
C GLU A 507 -8.14 21.97 31.04
N ALA A 508 -9.41 22.29 30.77
CA ALA A 508 -10.25 23.04 31.69
C ALA A 508 -10.48 22.30 33.02
N HIS A 509 -10.78 21.00 32.99
CA HIS A 509 -10.90 20.18 34.22
C HIS A 509 -9.56 20.04 34.97
N ALA A 510 -8.44 19.89 34.25
CA ALA A 510 -7.11 19.86 34.86
C ALA A 510 -6.79 21.20 35.54
N HIS A 511 -7.06 22.33 34.89
CA HIS A 511 -6.83 23.65 35.47
C HIS A 511 -7.79 23.95 36.63
N GLU A 512 -9.04 23.49 36.59
CA GLU A 512 -9.93 23.57 37.76
C GLU A 512 -9.39 22.73 38.94
N ALA A 513 -8.84 21.55 38.66
CA ALA A 513 -8.19 20.71 39.66
C ALA A 513 -6.95 21.37 40.28
N GLU A 514 -6.09 22.02 39.47
CA GLU A 514 -4.98 22.85 39.94
C GLU A 514 -5.45 23.99 40.85
N GLN A 515 -6.48 24.75 40.43
CA GLN A 515 -7.04 25.84 41.22
C GLN A 515 -7.61 25.34 42.55
N ARG A 516 -8.31 24.20 42.57
CA ARG A 516 -8.84 23.56 43.78
C ARG A 516 -7.73 23.12 44.73
N VAL A 517 -6.62 22.54 44.23
CA VAL A 517 -5.44 22.18 45.04
C VAL A 517 -4.74 23.42 45.57
N ALA A 518 -4.56 24.47 44.76
CA ALA A 518 -3.98 25.74 45.20
C ALA A 518 -4.82 26.42 46.30
N ALA A 519 -6.15 26.43 46.17
CA ALA A 519 -7.06 26.94 47.19
C ALA A 519 -7.01 26.11 48.49
N ALA A 520 -6.94 24.77 48.39
CA ALA A 520 -6.78 23.89 49.54
C ALA A 520 -5.43 24.12 50.26
N LEU A 521 -4.34 24.31 49.52
CA LEU A 521 -3.02 24.65 50.08
C LEU A 521 -3.04 26.00 50.81
N GLN A 522 -3.70 27.02 50.24
CA GLN A 522 -3.88 28.33 50.89
C GLN A 522 -4.71 28.22 52.18
N GLN A 523 -5.82 27.46 52.15
CA GLN A 523 -6.67 27.26 53.32
C GLN A 523 -5.96 26.46 54.42
N ALA A 524 -5.25 25.39 54.08
CA ALA A 524 -4.41 24.64 55.01
C ALA A 524 -3.30 25.51 55.61
N GLU A 525 -2.63 26.34 54.80
CA GLU A 525 -1.62 27.27 55.32
C GLU A 525 -2.22 28.34 56.24
N LYS A 526 -3.43 28.82 55.94
CA LYS A 526 -4.19 29.72 56.82
C LYS A 526 -4.54 29.06 58.15
N ILE A 527 -5.08 27.83 58.14
CA ILE A 527 -5.39 27.05 59.36
C ILE A 527 -4.15 26.89 60.24
N ARG A 528 -2.98 26.55 59.64
CA ARG A 528 -1.71 26.48 60.38
C ARG A 528 -1.32 27.84 60.97
N ARG A 529 -1.36 28.92 60.19
CA ARG A 529 -0.98 30.28 60.66
C ARG A 529 -1.87 30.75 61.81
N ASP A 530 -3.18 30.59 61.68
CA ASP A 530 -4.16 31.06 62.67
C ASP A 530 -4.03 30.26 63.98
N SER A 531 -3.93 28.93 63.91
CA SER A 531 -3.71 28.07 65.08
C SER A 531 -2.35 28.30 65.74
N ASP A 532 -1.30 28.56 64.95
CA ASP A 532 0.04 28.83 65.48
C ASP A 532 0.17 30.26 66.05
N ALA A 533 -0.72 31.19 65.69
CA ALA A 533 -0.90 32.48 66.37
C ALA A 533 -1.66 32.28 67.69
N HIS A 534 -2.81 31.61 67.66
CA HIS A 534 -3.62 31.31 68.84
C HIS A 534 -2.83 30.52 69.92
N ALA A 535 -2.01 29.56 69.50
CA ALA A 535 -1.09 28.84 70.38
C ALA A 535 0.01 29.71 71.01
N LYS A 536 0.45 30.79 70.33
CA LYS A 536 1.39 31.78 70.90
C LYS A 536 0.68 32.70 71.88
N ASP A 537 -0.54 33.13 71.59
CA ASP A 537 -1.35 33.98 72.47
C ASP A 537 -1.76 33.26 73.75
N LEU A 538 -2.17 31.98 73.66
CA LEU A 538 -2.43 31.11 74.81
C LEU A 538 -1.21 31.02 75.74
N LEU A 539 -0.03 30.69 75.18
CA LEU A 539 1.22 30.62 75.93
C LEU A 539 1.67 31.98 76.48
N SER A 540 1.40 33.09 75.78
CA SER A 540 1.64 34.45 76.27
C SER A 540 0.74 34.79 77.46
N ASN A 541 -0.55 34.48 77.38
CA ASN A 541 -1.51 34.77 78.43
C ASN A 541 -1.27 33.89 79.67
N ALA A 542 -0.95 32.60 79.48
CA ALA A 542 -0.54 31.70 80.56
C ALA A 542 0.72 32.20 81.29
N ARG A 543 1.73 32.73 80.56
CA ARG A 543 2.91 33.37 81.16
C ARG A 543 2.54 34.60 81.97
N ARG A 544 1.74 35.54 81.43
CA ARG A 544 1.30 36.74 82.17
C ARG A 544 0.50 36.39 83.44
N ASN A 545 -0.34 35.36 83.37
CA ASN A 545 -1.06 34.85 84.53
C ASN A 545 -0.11 34.23 85.56
N ALA A 546 0.86 33.43 85.13
CA ALA A 546 1.89 32.86 85.99
C ALA A 546 2.75 33.95 86.67
N ASP A 547 3.24 34.93 85.91
CA ASP A 547 4.02 36.07 86.42
C ASP A 547 3.21 36.84 87.48
N ARG A 548 1.90 37.00 87.28
CA ARG A 548 0.98 37.63 88.24
C ARG A 548 0.80 36.79 89.50
N VAL A 549 0.54 35.49 89.39
CA VAL A 549 0.41 34.58 90.56
C VAL A 549 1.71 34.56 91.39
N LEU A 550 2.88 34.54 90.73
CA LEU A 550 4.16 34.67 91.43
C LEU A 550 4.36 36.04 92.10
N ALA A 551 3.87 37.13 91.51
CA ALA A 551 3.94 38.46 92.10
C ALA A 551 3.03 38.59 93.33
N GLU A 552 1.75 38.22 93.19
CA GLU A 552 0.74 38.22 94.27
C GLU A 552 1.22 37.33 95.44
N ALA A 553 1.73 36.13 95.18
CA ALA A 553 2.27 35.25 96.21
C ALA A 553 3.58 35.75 96.87
N ARG A 554 4.42 36.50 96.14
CA ARG A 554 5.62 37.14 96.72
C ARG A 554 5.24 38.29 97.64
N GLU A 555 4.29 39.13 97.23
CA GLU A 555 3.76 40.24 98.03
C GLU A 555 3.11 39.71 99.33
N HIS A 556 2.24 38.69 99.23
CA HIS A 556 1.64 38.06 100.41
C HIS A 556 2.68 37.42 101.35
N ALA A 557 3.70 36.76 100.80
CA ALA A 557 4.79 36.19 101.58
C ALA A 557 5.65 37.26 102.28
N GLU A 558 5.97 38.36 101.60
CA GLU A 558 6.75 39.48 102.16
C GLU A 558 5.94 40.27 103.20
N LYS A 559 4.63 40.45 102.96
CA LYS A 559 3.72 41.03 103.95
C LYS A 559 3.66 40.19 105.22
N ALA A 560 3.40 38.87 105.12
CA ALA A 560 3.33 37.98 106.28
C ALA A 560 4.66 37.94 107.07
N LEU A 561 5.80 38.00 106.38
CA LEU A 561 7.11 38.16 107.01
C LEU A 561 7.24 39.50 107.75
N SER A 562 6.82 40.61 107.13
CA SER A 562 6.89 41.95 107.75
C SER A 562 5.98 42.09 108.97
N GLU A 563 4.78 41.50 108.93
CA GLU A 563 3.82 41.50 110.04
C GLU A 563 4.37 40.71 111.22
N ALA A 564 4.90 39.49 110.98
CA ALA A 564 5.50 38.66 112.02
C ALA A 564 6.84 39.20 112.56
N LEU A 565 7.64 39.92 111.76
CA LEU A 565 8.81 40.65 112.24
C LEU A 565 8.38 41.80 113.17
N THR A 566 7.35 42.56 112.78
CA THR A 566 6.81 43.65 113.60
C THR A 566 6.20 43.12 114.91
N GLU A 567 5.55 41.95 114.87
CA GLU A 567 5.02 41.26 116.05
C GLU A 567 6.16 40.79 116.98
N ALA A 568 7.16 40.11 116.45
CA ALA A 568 8.36 39.70 117.19
C ALA A 568 9.14 40.87 117.81
N GLU A 569 9.16 42.05 117.16
CA GLU A 569 9.72 43.28 117.73
C GLU A 569 8.84 43.88 118.84
N ARG A 570 7.51 43.78 118.74
CA ARG A 570 6.58 44.17 119.82
C ARG A 570 6.69 43.25 121.04
N GLU A 571 6.78 41.94 120.84
CA GLU A 571 7.01 40.96 121.92
C GLU A 571 8.32 41.29 122.66
N ARG A 572 9.42 41.44 121.91
CA ARG A 572 10.74 41.80 122.46
C ARG A 572 10.72 43.14 123.20
N THR A 573 10.12 44.19 122.63
CA THR A 573 10.10 45.52 123.28
C THR A 573 9.15 45.56 124.49
N THR A 574 8.13 44.71 124.54
CA THR A 574 7.27 44.56 125.73
C THR A 574 8.01 43.83 126.86
N ALA A 575 8.69 42.72 126.54
CA ALA A 575 9.54 42.01 127.49
C ALA A 575 10.71 42.86 128.01
N GLN A 576 11.33 43.66 127.13
CA GLN A 576 12.39 44.61 127.50
C GLN A 576 11.90 45.64 128.53
N ARG A 577 10.67 46.16 128.39
CA ARG A 577 10.08 47.05 129.42
C ARG A 577 9.84 46.33 130.73
N GLN A 578 9.26 45.13 130.71
CA GLN A 578 9.05 44.31 131.91
C GLN A 578 10.38 44.04 132.66
N VAL A 579 11.49 43.86 131.92
CA VAL A 579 12.84 43.71 132.48
C VAL A 579 13.36 45.02 133.08
N GLU A 580 13.12 46.16 132.44
CA GLU A 580 13.44 47.49 133.00
C GLU A 580 12.65 47.77 134.28
N ASP A 581 11.36 47.43 134.32
CA ASP A 581 10.48 47.62 135.48
C ASP A 581 10.87 46.67 136.64
N LEU A 582 11.20 45.40 136.37
CA LEU A 582 11.77 44.47 137.35
C LEU A 582 13.12 44.97 137.91
N ASN A 583 13.95 45.61 137.08
CA ASN A 583 15.19 46.23 137.55
C ASN A 583 14.93 47.47 138.42
N ARG A 584 13.94 48.32 138.09
CA ARG A 584 13.53 49.43 138.97
C ARG A 584 13.03 48.94 140.33
N GLN A 585 12.22 47.87 140.36
CA GLN A 585 11.77 47.25 141.61
C GLN A 585 12.94 46.70 142.44
N ARG A 586 13.93 46.07 141.79
CA ARG A 586 15.18 45.63 142.46
C ARG A 586 15.94 46.81 143.08
N GLU A 587 15.99 47.94 142.38
CA GLU A 587 16.72 49.13 142.78
C GLU A 587 16.02 49.91 143.92
N SER A 588 14.69 50.02 143.89
CA SER A 588 13.90 50.64 144.97
C SER A 588 13.93 49.82 146.28
N ILE A 589 13.83 48.49 146.19
CA ILE A 589 14.02 47.57 147.33
C ILE A 589 15.42 47.75 147.94
N THR A 590 16.45 47.91 147.10
CA THR A 590 17.83 48.10 147.57
C THR A 590 17.99 49.46 148.29
N SER A 591 17.41 50.54 147.73
CA SER A 591 17.48 51.89 148.31
C SER A 591 16.80 51.98 149.69
N TYR A 592 15.62 51.39 149.86
CA TYR A 592 14.89 51.39 151.13
C TYR A 592 15.67 50.71 152.28
N LEU A 593 16.38 49.62 151.95
CA LEU A 593 17.18 48.89 152.94
C LEU A 593 18.38 49.71 153.45
N ASP A 594 19.01 50.55 152.60
CA ASP A 594 20.08 51.45 153.03
C ASP A 594 19.56 52.73 153.75
N GLU A 595 18.35 53.21 153.47
CA GLU A 595 17.70 54.24 154.31
C GLU A 595 17.43 53.70 155.73
N LEU A 596 16.79 52.53 155.85
CA LEU A 596 16.55 51.86 157.14
C LEU A 596 17.85 51.58 157.91
N ARG A 597 18.91 51.17 157.22
CA ARG A 597 20.23 50.92 157.80
C ARG A 597 20.89 52.19 158.36
N ASN A 598 20.77 53.33 157.66
CA ASN A 598 21.24 54.62 158.17
C ASN A 598 20.42 55.10 159.38
N LEU A 599 19.12 54.80 159.42
CA LEU A 599 18.23 55.14 160.53
C LEU A 599 18.53 54.35 161.81
N LEU A 600 18.84 53.05 161.68
CA LEU A 600 19.17 52.18 162.82
C LEU A 600 20.63 52.28 163.28
N GLY A 601 21.53 52.84 162.46
CA GLY A 601 22.96 52.94 162.78
C GLY A 601 23.38 54.14 163.65
N ASN A 602 22.57 55.21 163.71
CA ASN A 602 23.03 56.53 164.20
C ASN A 602 22.52 56.95 165.58
N ASP A 603 21.54 56.28 166.19
CA ASP A 603 21.02 56.64 167.53
C ASP A 603 20.61 55.39 168.35
N PRO A 604 21.37 54.97 169.40
CA PRO A 604 21.10 53.72 170.14
C PRO A 604 19.87 53.72 171.06
N VAL A 605 19.10 54.81 171.15
CA VAL A 605 17.91 54.91 172.01
C VAL A 605 16.76 55.53 171.20
N PRO A 606 15.65 54.81 170.94
CA PRO A 606 14.54 55.34 170.15
C PRO A 606 13.93 56.60 170.76
N THR A 607 14.04 57.71 170.04
CA THR A 607 13.30 58.95 170.33
C THR A 607 12.23 59.17 169.27
N ARG A 608 11.20 59.96 169.59
CA ARG A 608 10.00 60.10 168.74
C ARG A 608 10.31 60.58 167.31
N VAL A 609 11.44 61.27 167.12
CA VAL A 609 11.91 61.78 165.82
C VAL A 609 12.52 60.66 164.94
N THR A 610 13.13 59.62 165.51
CA THR A 610 13.64 58.49 164.70
C THR A 610 12.50 57.60 164.22
N LEU A 611 11.45 57.43 165.03
CA LEU A 611 10.22 56.74 164.60
C LEU A 611 9.50 57.49 163.48
N GLN A 612 9.29 58.81 163.60
CA GLN A 612 8.69 59.58 162.49
C GLN A 612 9.53 59.54 161.21
N LYS A 613 10.86 59.53 161.31
CA LYS A 613 11.73 59.36 160.14
C LYS A 613 11.69 57.96 159.52
N ALA A 614 11.38 56.93 160.31
CA ALA A 614 11.13 55.59 159.81
C ALA A 614 9.75 55.51 159.12
N GLU A 615 8.72 56.11 159.70
CA GLU A 615 7.39 56.27 159.08
C GLU A 615 7.49 57.07 157.77
N ASP A 616 8.27 58.15 157.71
CA ASP A 616 8.55 58.92 156.49
C ASP A 616 9.28 58.09 155.41
N ALA A 617 10.17 57.17 155.80
CA ALA A 617 10.93 56.31 154.88
C ALA A 617 10.06 55.15 154.36
N GLU A 618 9.28 54.52 155.23
CA GLU A 618 8.28 53.51 154.86
C GLU A 618 7.20 54.10 153.93
N ALA A 619 6.74 55.33 154.21
CA ALA A 619 5.82 56.06 153.32
C ALA A 619 6.43 56.41 151.95
N ARG A 620 7.74 56.73 151.89
CA ARG A 620 8.44 56.94 150.60
C ARG A 620 8.64 55.63 149.84
N PHE A 621 8.96 54.54 150.53
CA PHE A 621 9.08 53.23 149.89
C PHE A 621 7.74 52.76 149.35
N ALA A 622 6.65 52.88 150.12
CA ALA A 622 5.29 52.62 149.66
C ALA A 622 4.95 53.45 148.41
N ALA A 623 5.21 54.76 148.43
CA ALA A 623 5.03 55.64 147.27
C ALA A 623 5.94 55.29 146.07
N ALA A 624 7.04 54.56 146.27
CA ALA A 624 7.93 54.05 145.24
C ALA A 624 7.64 52.58 144.82
N THR A 625 6.60 51.95 145.39
CA THR A 625 6.11 50.62 145.02
C THR A 625 4.64 50.58 144.59
N ASP A 626 3.84 51.58 144.97
CA ASP A 626 2.42 51.70 144.62
C ASP A 626 2.17 52.43 143.27
N ASP A 627 3.15 53.17 142.74
CA ASP A 627 3.13 53.61 141.34
C ASP A 627 3.53 52.45 140.41
N ASP A 628 2.72 52.25 139.36
CA ASP A 628 2.81 51.20 138.32
C ASP A 628 2.71 49.72 138.78
N HIS A 629 1.46 49.32 139.09
CA HIS A 629 0.97 47.94 138.86
C HIS A 629 -0.33 47.94 138.01
N PRO A 630 -0.25 47.99 136.67
CA PRO A 630 -1.38 47.70 135.79
C PRO A 630 -1.64 46.19 135.71
N ALA A 631 -2.75 45.73 136.29
CA ALA A 631 -3.26 44.36 136.12
C ALA A 631 -3.73 44.12 134.66
N PRO A 632 -3.75 42.86 134.17
CA PRO A 632 -3.70 42.59 132.73
C PRO A 632 -5.05 42.67 132.01
N GLU A 633 -5.05 43.19 130.77
CA GLU A 633 -6.14 42.99 129.82
C GLU A 633 -5.97 41.68 129.06
N THR A 634 -6.83 40.70 129.35
CA THR A 634 -7.06 39.56 128.46
C THR A 634 -8.07 39.94 127.38
N GLN A 635 -7.73 39.75 126.10
CA GLN A 635 -8.70 39.78 125.02
C GLN A 635 -8.72 38.42 124.31
N ASN A 636 -9.92 37.86 124.19
CA ASN A 636 -10.15 36.46 123.81
C ASN A 636 -11.22 36.37 122.72
N HIS A 637 -10.79 36.16 121.48
CA HIS A 637 -11.62 35.69 120.38
C HIS A 637 -10.88 34.51 119.71
N GLY A 638 -11.51 33.41 119.30
CA GLY A 638 -12.96 33.17 119.19
C GLY A 638 -13.29 32.68 117.77
N PRO A 639 -13.14 31.38 117.46
CA PRO A 639 -13.16 30.89 116.09
C PRO A 639 -14.57 30.59 115.56
N GLN A 640 -14.79 30.75 114.25
CA GLN A 640 -15.90 30.12 113.53
C GLN A 640 -15.53 29.67 112.09
N PRO A 641 -16.24 28.67 111.51
CA PRO A 641 -15.87 28.03 110.24
C PRO A 641 -16.94 28.12 109.12
N GLY A 642 -16.57 27.67 107.92
CA GLY A 642 -17.46 27.12 106.90
C GLY A 642 -16.65 26.29 105.89
N SER A 643 -16.97 25.07 105.43
CA SER A 643 -18.23 24.35 105.10
C SER A 643 -18.69 24.55 103.64
N GLY A 644 -18.56 23.53 102.79
CA GLY A 644 -18.93 23.62 101.36
C GLY A 644 -18.64 22.39 100.47
N THR A 645 -19.24 21.23 100.77
CA THR A 645 -19.50 20.13 99.80
C THR A 645 -20.80 20.45 98.99
N PRO A 646 -21.25 19.73 97.90
CA PRO A 646 -21.20 18.26 97.74
C PRO A 646 -21.22 17.60 96.31
N THR A 647 -21.19 16.25 96.30
CA THR A 647 -21.88 15.26 95.41
C THR A 647 -21.47 14.96 93.94
N ALA A 648 -21.47 13.65 93.64
CA ALA A 648 -21.81 13.02 92.34
C ALA A 648 -23.24 12.38 92.41
N PRO A 649 -23.79 11.69 91.38
CA PRO A 649 -23.62 10.21 91.31
C PRO A 649 -23.85 9.47 89.94
N THR A 650 -23.46 8.18 89.92
CA THR A 650 -23.97 6.97 89.18
C THR A 650 -24.76 7.01 87.85
N ASP A 651 -24.16 6.43 86.79
CA ASP A 651 -24.41 5.05 86.25
C ASP A 651 -25.84 4.53 85.90
N THR A 652 -26.03 4.01 84.65
CA THR A 652 -26.89 2.84 84.28
C THR A 652 -26.88 2.48 82.77
N ALA A 653 -27.20 1.22 82.43
CA ALA A 653 -27.46 0.63 81.09
C ALA A 653 -28.38 -0.63 81.25
N PRO A 654 -28.61 -1.59 80.30
CA PRO A 654 -28.30 -1.72 78.85
C PRO A 654 -29.47 -2.36 78.02
N THR A 655 -29.14 -3.10 76.92
CA THR A 655 -29.94 -4.15 76.20
C THR A 655 -31.13 -3.74 75.30
N THR A 656 -31.55 -4.47 74.24
CA THR A 656 -31.11 -5.76 73.60
C THR A 656 -30.51 -5.51 72.17
N THR A 657 -30.50 -6.33 71.07
CA THR A 657 -31.12 -7.63 70.68
C THR A 657 -30.37 -8.37 69.54
N SER A 658 -30.16 -9.67 69.74
CA SER A 658 -30.18 -10.91 68.88
C SER A 658 -30.11 -10.87 67.32
N THR A 659 -29.40 -11.75 66.58
CA THR A 659 -29.12 -13.25 66.66
C THR A 659 -30.28 -14.09 66.06
N GLU A 660 -30.14 -15.17 65.24
CA GLU A 660 -29.09 -16.20 64.97
C GLU A 660 -29.02 -16.57 63.44
N ILE A 661 -27.87 -16.81 62.76
CA ILE A 661 -27.09 -18.06 62.43
C ILE A 661 -27.85 -19.19 61.65
N THR A 662 -27.11 -19.97 60.83
CA THR A 662 -27.47 -21.12 59.94
C THR A 662 -27.89 -20.77 58.50
N GLY A 663 -27.85 -21.65 57.48
CA GLY A 663 -27.51 -23.09 57.41
C GLY A 663 -26.80 -23.51 56.08
N ALA A 664 -26.95 -24.77 55.61
CA ALA A 664 -26.22 -25.30 54.42
C ALA A 664 -26.97 -26.41 53.61
N GLU A 665 -26.42 -26.72 52.42
CA GLU A 665 -26.42 -28.03 51.70
C GLU A 665 -27.56 -28.44 50.71
N THR A 666 -27.16 -29.31 49.75
CA THR A 666 -27.94 -30.17 48.81
C THR A 666 -28.51 -29.58 47.50
N ALA A 667 -28.99 -30.47 46.60
CA ALA A 667 -29.07 -30.29 45.14
C ALA A 667 -30.22 -31.10 44.47
N ASP A 668 -30.13 -31.39 43.15
CA ASP A 668 -31.10 -32.07 42.25
C ASP A 668 -32.26 -31.13 41.77
N ALA A 669 -32.98 -31.31 40.64
CA ALA A 669 -33.18 -32.49 39.76
C ALA A 669 -33.47 -32.07 38.25
N PRO A 670 -34.15 -32.83 37.34
CA PRO A 670 -33.58 -33.11 35.99
C PRO A 670 -34.54 -32.99 34.76
N GLY A 671 -34.09 -33.47 33.59
CA GLY A 671 -34.90 -33.78 32.37
C GLY A 671 -34.01 -33.96 31.14
N ALA A 672 -33.88 -35.12 30.46
CA ALA A 672 -34.83 -36.03 29.81
C ALA A 672 -35.13 -35.68 28.33
N ASP A 673 -34.59 -36.52 27.42
CA ASP A 673 -35.27 -37.36 26.39
C ASP A 673 -36.51 -36.82 25.60
N THR A 674 -36.80 -37.21 24.36
CA THR A 674 -36.41 -38.40 23.55
C THR A 674 -36.52 -38.11 22.02
N SER A 675 -36.08 -39.04 21.16
CA SER A 675 -36.55 -39.20 19.76
C SER A 675 -37.48 -40.42 19.64
N PRO A 676 -38.34 -40.56 18.60
CA PRO A 676 -37.98 -41.46 17.48
C PRO A 676 -38.59 -41.11 16.07
N ALA A 677 -38.31 -41.96 15.09
CA ALA A 677 -38.74 -41.94 13.67
C ALA A 677 -40.07 -42.73 13.43
N PRO A 678 -40.48 -43.29 12.25
CA PRO A 678 -39.86 -43.40 10.89
C PRO A 678 -40.83 -43.17 9.68
N GLY A 679 -40.40 -43.41 8.42
CA GLY A 679 -41.32 -43.61 7.27
C GLY A 679 -40.74 -43.52 5.83
N GLU A 680 -40.49 -44.70 5.22
CA GLU A 680 -40.52 -45.12 3.78
C GLU A 680 -40.15 -44.21 2.56
N ALA A 681 -39.86 -44.90 1.43
CA ALA A 681 -39.66 -44.38 0.05
C ALA A 681 -40.78 -44.99 -0.89
N PRO A 682 -40.82 -44.92 -2.25
CA PRO A 682 -39.70 -45.02 -3.23
C PRO A 682 -39.88 -44.37 -4.65
N ARG A 683 -38.97 -44.73 -5.59
CA ARG A 683 -39.04 -44.71 -7.09
C ARG A 683 -38.78 -43.38 -7.83
N GLN A 684 -37.68 -43.28 -8.62
CA GLN A 684 -37.50 -43.55 -10.09
C GLN A 684 -37.77 -42.29 -10.96
N THR A 685 -37.05 -41.95 -12.04
CA THR A 685 -36.34 -42.74 -13.10
C THR A 685 -35.11 -42.02 -13.71
N GLU A 686 -34.12 -42.78 -14.23
CA GLU A 686 -33.37 -42.61 -15.52
C GLU A 686 -32.59 -41.30 -15.89
N SER A 687 -31.48 -41.31 -16.65
CA SER A 687 -30.51 -42.36 -17.10
C SER A 687 -29.23 -41.75 -17.72
N THR A 688 -28.21 -42.59 -18.00
CA THR A 688 -27.00 -42.39 -18.86
C THR A 688 -25.92 -41.35 -18.47
N LYS A 689 -24.64 -41.48 -18.89
CA LYS A 689 -23.72 -42.65 -19.02
C LYS A 689 -22.26 -42.15 -19.25
N ASP A 690 -21.26 -42.95 -18.87
CA ASP A 690 -19.82 -42.95 -19.30
C ASP A 690 -18.97 -41.65 -19.25
N ALA A 691 -17.82 -41.67 -18.56
CA ALA A 691 -16.47 -41.75 -19.19
C ALA A 691 -15.28 -41.21 -18.34
N ALA A 692 -14.18 -41.99 -18.33
CA ALA A 692 -12.75 -41.62 -18.25
C ALA A 692 -12.16 -40.72 -17.12
N THR A 693 -11.08 -41.21 -16.50
CA THR A 693 -10.24 -40.48 -15.53
C THR A 693 -8.74 -40.59 -15.89
N HIS A 694 -8.08 -39.43 -16.10
CA HIS A 694 -6.62 -39.19 -16.15
C HIS A 694 -5.75 -39.97 -17.17
N ALA A 695 -4.46 -39.65 -17.40
CA ALA A 695 -3.80 -38.40 -17.83
C ALA A 695 -2.25 -38.52 -17.72
N ALA A 696 -1.56 -38.73 -18.86
CA ALA A 696 -0.13 -38.37 -19.13
C ALA A 696 0.98 -39.04 -18.24
N PRO A 697 2.31 -38.80 -18.42
CA PRO A 697 3.05 -38.05 -19.46
C PRO A 697 4.10 -38.91 -20.27
N PRO A 698 5.44 -38.62 -20.40
CA PRO A 698 6.03 -38.19 -21.70
C PRO A 698 7.37 -38.88 -22.15
N GLU A 699 8.09 -38.25 -23.11
CA GLU A 699 9.54 -38.37 -23.49
C GLU A 699 10.01 -39.59 -24.34
N ALA A 700 11.10 -39.55 -25.16
CA ALA A 700 11.90 -38.47 -25.78
C ALA A 700 12.87 -38.97 -26.89
N ASN A 701 13.41 -38.05 -27.73
CA ASN A 701 14.63 -38.14 -28.59
C ASN A 701 14.67 -39.21 -29.73
N GLY A 702 15.55 -39.13 -30.76
CA GLY A 702 16.54 -38.12 -31.20
C GLY A 702 17.44 -38.63 -32.37
N ALA A 703 18.40 -37.79 -32.84
CA ALA A 703 19.40 -38.03 -33.92
C ALA A 703 18.86 -38.17 -35.38
N THR A 704 19.26 -37.44 -36.45
CA THR A 704 20.50 -36.79 -36.99
C THR A 704 21.38 -37.67 -37.91
N SER A 705 21.49 -37.31 -39.21
CA SER A 705 22.75 -37.31 -39.99
C SER A 705 22.61 -36.63 -41.38
N THR A 706 23.71 -36.26 -42.03
CA THR A 706 23.81 -35.54 -43.33
C THR A 706 24.78 -36.24 -44.31
N GLY A 707 24.56 -36.26 -45.64
CA GLY A 707 25.31 -37.21 -46.51
C GLY A 707 25.49 -37.01 -48.04
N LYS A 708 25.41 -35.79 -48.61
CA LYS A 708 26.11 -35.31 -49.86
C LYS A 708 26.72 -36.33 -50.89
N GLN A 709 26.13 -36.47 -52.10
CA GLN A 709 26.77 -36.60 -53.45
C GLN A 709 25.69 -36.83 -54.57
N ALA A 710 25.70 -36.15 -55.74
CA ALA A 710 26.41 -36.44 -57.02
C ALA A 710 26.10 -37.84 -57.63
N ARG A 711 25.77 -38.03 -58.94
CA ARG A 711 25.93 -37.25 -60.20
C ARG A 711 24.85 -37.67 -61.26
N PRO A 712 24.67 -37.01 -62.42
CA PRO A 712 23.56 -37.28 -63.38
C PRO A 712 23.95 -37.97 -64.71
N LYS A 713 22.96 -38.57 -65.41
CA LYS A 713 22.71 -38.55 -66.89
C LYS A 713 21.94 -39.80 -67.40
N LYS A 714 20.79 -39.61 -68.07
CA LYS A 714 20.46 -40.07 -69.45
C LYS A 714 18.95 -40.11 -69.74
N THR A 715 18.55 -39.41 -70.81
CA THR A 715 17.42 -39.75 -71.70
C THR A 715 18.02 -40.32 -73.01
N PRO A 716 17.25 -40.71 -74.07
CA PRO A 716 15.80 -40.99 -74.18
C PRO A 716 15.51 -42.42 -74.73
N THR A 717 14.23 -42.76 -75.00
CA THR A 717 13.67 -43.44 -76.22
C THR A 717 12.38 -44.24 -75.92
N GLY A 718 11.51 -44.40 -76.93
CA GLY A 718 10.29 -45.26 -76.90
C GLY A 718 9.04 -44.59 -76.28
N SER A 719 7.87 -44.35 -76.90
CA SER A 719 7.26 -44.55 -78.24
C SER A 719 5.94 -45.35 -78.23
N LYS A 720 4.84 -44.70 -77.80
CA LYS A 720 3.41 -44.99 -78.18
C LYS A 720 2.81 -46.38 -77.77
N PRO A 721 1.48 -46.60 -77.92
CA PRO A 721 0.35 -45.77 -77.43
C PRO A 721 -0.82 -46.63 -76.86
N ARG A 722 -1.91 -45.99 -76.39
CA ARG A 722 -3.26 -46.57 -76.09
C ARG A 722 -3.29 -47.68 -75.01
N THR A 723 -4.26 -47.73 -74.11
CA THR A 723 -5.71 -47.44 -74.24
C THR A 723 -6.16 -46.14 -73.61
#